data_AF-A0A9D5R3U9-F1
#
_entry.id   AF-A0A9D5R3U9-F1
#
_cell.length_a   1.000
_cell.length_b   1.000
_cell.length_c   1.000
_cell.angle_alpha   90.00
_cell.angle_beta   90.00
_cell.angle_gamma   90.00
#
_symmetry.space_group_name_H-M   'P 1'
#
loop_
_entity.id
_entity.type
_entity.pdbx_description
1 polymer ?
#
loop_
_entity_poly.entity_id
_entity_poly.type
_entity_poly.pdbx_seq_one_letter_code
_entity_poly.pdbx_strand_id
1 'polypeptide(L)'
;MTTFPRILALLSASMACFGAAADDKVIEISLLTGSLDSPSGYSQSWTSTDSSPGLVMTASRKDMAPATDGVNLDMREGSSGTSTYTLSPSAGWRVSEITLSFVGNNDKKPVTVSSAGQKLVSSSEVQTLTVTPGKYDTAAITLSGQNEGITTTAFRVTLSEVEPEPSTPYIINMESGELTSRIGTFYKMWQSPDVYLTSNAANMAVGSDGTSLDLREGSSGTGTYYLSTNGSRRVSGFELTFVANDASKPVTVSVAGKELTATSEPQTLIVNNLTYGQVCSFTLTGANAGILATDFKALLTETSPVERGVNVFTHTGFDPYATVYRIPVVVYIPAGSKAGRLVAVNDFRPCGADIGYGEVDLHVSYSDDGGFNWTAPFDPVDAAGNHVADGDGEGTPATSNENRDCGFGDPSLVADCESGDLLMMGVCGRIPIGQCTREIPQGLAIWHSRDGGETWTQWKDITEYILGLLDDKCQYGRVDGLFFTAGRMVQSKYVKVGSHYRVYVVAGGRSASKVDTQCWVFYTDDFGETWNVLGDPMKPALTTGGAEPKCEELPDGSVLFSGRASGGVRTWNIFSYTDVAAGEGYWDTAAKGAMASGAASCNGDALILPVKDTETGAAAYLLLQSTPCHSSARVNVGVNYKVLAQGYDDFGTAKNIAADWDGFLQVTSLPSAYSSLTLMADGTIGFIYEESTFGRDYCEVYRNLTAEEITAGHYTYAPDEDYQTALRLTSEMVAGRLARAEKSYKNRTELLETLRAAAEAFNASPSAPAYQYFNAAYNAVKTNTPLEDSSISSIEAPSEPTRYVDLLGRPVASPRPGSLLINQTTRRVELR
;
A
#
# COMPACT_ATOMS: atom_id res chain seq x y z
N MET A 1 6.99 -69.92 -1.20
CA MET A 1 7.90 -70.16 -2.34
C MET A 1 7.05 -70.10 -3.61
N THR A 2 7.05 -68.94 -4.27
CA THR A 2 7.63 -68.68 -5.63
C THR A 2 6.64 -69.06 -6.75
N THR A 3 6.27 -68.26 -7.76
CA THR A 3 6.60 -66.89 -8.25
C THR A 3 5.72 -66.61 -9.51
N PHE A 4 5.39 -65.32 -9.75
CA PHE A 4 5.24 -64.53 -11.02
C PHE A 4 4.91 -65.21 -12.39
N PRO A 5 4.19 -64.57 -13.36
CA PRO A 5 4.03 -63.10 -13.57
C PRO A 5 2.61 -62.62 -14.00
N ARG A 6 2.18 -61.41 -13.57
CA ARG A 6 1.10 -60.62 -14.23
C ARG A 6 0.91 -59.20 -13.64
N ILE A 7 1.94 -58.35 -13.62
CA ILE A 7 1.77 -56.92 -13.29
C ILE A 7 2.71 -56.09 -14.16
N LEU A 8 2.34 -55.89 -15.43
CA LEU A 8 2.91 -54.84 -16.29
C LEU A 8 1.87 -54.25 -17.26
N ALA A 9 0.59 -54.57 -17.08
CA ALA A 9 -0.50 -54.17 -18.00
C ALA A 9 -1.64 -53.39 -17.32
N LEU A 10 -1.43 -52.95 -16.06
CA LEU A 10 -2.42 -52.20 -15.26
C LEU A 10 -1.95 -50.77 -14.91
N LEU A 11 -0.79 -50.34 -15.44
CA LEU A 11 -0.21 -49.00 -15.19
C LEU A 11 -0.38 -48.02 -16.37
N SER A 12 -1.12 -48.39 -17.42
CA SER A 12 -1.38 -47.52 -18.58
C SER A 12 -2.85 -47.12 -18.76
N ALA A 13 -3.73 -47.42 -17.80
CA ALA A 13 -5.18 -47.18 -17.93
C ALA A 13 -5.80 -46.27 -16.85
N SER A 14 -5.01 -45.69 -15.94
CA SER A 14 -5.51 -44.72 -14.94
C SER A 14 -4.95 -43.30 -15.11
N MET A 15 -4.33 -43.01 -16.25
CA MET A 15 -3.76 -41.70 -16.61
C MET A 15 -4.49 -41.07 -17.81
N ALA A 16 -5.78 -41.39 -17.97
CA ALA A 16 -6.67 -40.83 -18.99
C ALA A 16 -7.94 -40.25 -18.35
N CYS A 17 -7.74 -39.36 -17.39
CA CYS A 17 -8.65 -38.25 -17.11
C CYS A 17 -7.77 -36.99 -17.01
N PHE A 18 -6.97 -36.73 -18.04
CA PHE A 18 -6.52 -35.36 -18.29
C PHE A 18 -7.75 -34.61 -18.80
N GLY A 19 -8.00 -33.45 -18.19
CA GLY A 19 -9.00 -32.51 -18.67
C GLY A 19 -8.83 -32.28 -20.17
N ALA A 20 -9.93 -32.01 -20.86
CA ALA A 20 -9.85 -31.45 -22.20
C ALA A 20 -8.84 -30.29 -22.18
N ALA A 21 -7.90 -30.26 -23.12
CA ALA A 21 -7.08 -29.07 -23.34
C ALA A 21 -8.04 -27.88 -23.44
N ALA A 22 -7.83 -26.85 -22.62
CA ALA A 22 -8.62 -25.64 -22.70
C ALA A 22 -8.43 -25.05 -24.11
N ASP A 23 -9.55 -24.74 -24.79
CA ASP A 23 -9.51 -24.19 -26.14
C ASP A 23 -8.84 -22.81 -26.12
N ASP A 24 -7.82 -22.60 -26.97
CA ASP A 24 -7.23 -21.28 -27.22
C ASP A 24 -8.34 -20.28 -27.61
N LYS A 25 -8.31 -19.08 -27.01
CA LYS A 25 -9.26 -18.01 -27.34
C LYS A 25 -8.60 -17.00 -28.27
N VAL A 26 -9.21 -16.76 -29.43
CA VAL A 26 -8.77 -15.72 -30.36
C VAL A 26 -9.57 -14.45 -30.12
N ILE A 27 -8.89 -13.36 -29.78
CA ILE A 27 -9.46 -12.02 -29.69
C ILE A 27 -9.04 -11.24 -30.94
N GLU A 28 -10.02 -10.75 -31.69
CA GLU A 28 -9.80 -9.79 -32.77
C GLU A 28 -9.75 -8.39 -32.15
N ILE A 29 -8.74 -7.59 -32.51
CA ILE A 29 -8.60 -6.21 -32.07
C ILE A 29 -9.21 -5.29 -33.14
N SER A 30 -10.37 -4.74 -32.82
CA SER A 30 -11.12 -3.82 -33.67
C SER A 30 -12.12 -3.02 -32.82
N LEU A 31 -12.77 -2.02 -33.42
CA LEU A 31 -13.87 -1.29 -32.78
C LEU A 31 -15.18 -2.09 -32.70
N LEU A 32 -15.24 -3.31 -33.28
CA LEU A 32 -16.37 -4.23 -33.13
C LEU A 32 -16.26 -5.12 -31.89
N THR A 33 -15.04 -5.34 -31.42
CA THR A 33 -14.67 -6.32 -30.38
C THR A 33 -14.03 -5.66 -29.17
N GLY A 34 -13.99 -4.33 -29.13
CA GLY A 34 -13.47 -3.55 -28.02
C GLY A 34 -13.70 -2.07 -28.23
N SER A 35 -13.27 -1.28 -27.25
CA SER A 35 -13.46 0.17 -27.24
C SER A 35 -12.17 0.89 -26.92
N LEU A 36 -12.00 2.05 -27.53
CA LEU A 36 -10.91 2.98 -27.23
C LEU A 36 -11.28 3.90 -26.06
N ASP A 37 -10.30 4.25 -25.23
CA ASP A 37 -10.53 5.21 -24.13
C ASP A 37 -10.97 6.62 -24.60
N SER A 38 -10.61 6.99 -25.83
CA SER A 38 -11.01 8.26 -26.45
C SER A 38 -11.52 8.05 -27.89
N PRO A 39 -12.79 7.69 -28.09
CA PRO A 39 -13.34 7.32 -29.40
C PRO A 39 -13.34 8.42 -30.47
N SER A 40 -13.11 9.68 -30.07
CA SER A 40 -13.13 10.86 -30.95
C SER A 40 -11.75 11.45 -31.23
N GLY A 41 -10.68 10.83 -30.74
CA GLY A 41 -9.31 11.29 -30.91
C GLY A 41 -8.29 10.17 -30.77
N TYR A 42 -7.04 10.58 -30.53
CA TYR A 42 -6.00 9.62 -30.18
C TYR A 42 -6.20 9.11 -28.75
N SER A 43 -6.14 7.80 -28.62
CA SER A 43 -6.38 6.99 -27.44
C SER A 43 -5.07 6.37 -26.96
N GLN A 44 -4.97 6.09 -25.67
CA GLN A 44 -3.83 5.38 -25.11
C GLN A 44 -4.11 3.88 -24.99
N SER A 45 -5.39 3.50 -24.90
CA SER A 45 -5.79 2.13 -24.67
C SER A 45 -6.97 1.70 -25.53
N TRP A 46 -6.96 0.41 -25.86
CA TRP A 46 -8.08 -0.35 -26.39
C TRP A 46 -8.39 -1.50 -25.43
N THR A 47 -9.66 -1.74 -25.12
CA THR A 47 -10.10 -2.79 -24.21
C THR A 47 -11.12 -3.69 -24.91
N SER A 48 -10.93 -5.00 -24.86
CA SER A 48 -11.87 -5.95 -25.47
C SER A 48 -13.22 -5.96 -24.77
N THR A 49 -14.29 -6.25 -25.51
CA THR A 49 -15.63 -6.52 -24.94
C THR A 49 -15.70 -7.85 -24.22
N ASP A 50 -14.82 -8.79 -24.55
CA ASP A 50 -14.66 -10.03 -23.83
C ASP A 50 -14.13 -9.79 -22.40
N SER A 51 -14.74 -10.43 -21.41
CA SER A 51 -14.33 -10.34 -20.00
C SER A 51 -13.63 -11.60 -19.47
N SER A 52 -13.68 -12.72 -20.20
CA SER A 52 -13.05 -13.99 -19.77
C SER A 52 -12.56 -14.86 -20.95
N PRO A 53 -11.24 -14.91 -21.17
CA PRO A 53 -10.31 -13.82 -20.86
C PRO A 53 -10.69 -12.56 -21.64
N GLY A 54 -10.41 -11.41 -21.03
CA GLY A 54 -10.33 -10.13 -21.72
C GLY A 54 -8.91 -9.79 -22.12
N LEU A 55 -8.76 -8.74 -22.93
CA LEU A 55 -7.48 -8.24 -23.42
C LEU A 55 -7.49 -6.71 -23.45
N VAL A 56 -6.43 -6.11 -22.91
CA VAL A 56 -6.17 -4.67 -23.03
C VAL A 56 -4.94 -4.47 -23.89
N MET A 57 -5.01 -3.55 -24.86
CA MET A 57 -3.87 -3.07 -25.61
C MET A 57 -3.58 -1.63 -25.21
N THR A 58 -2.38 -1.32 -24.71
CA THR A 58 -1.95 0.04 -24.36
C THR A 58 -0.81 0.51 -25.25
N ALA A 59 -0.87 1.74 -25.74
CA ALA A 59 0.25 2.41 -26.39
C ALA A 59 1.08 3.20 -25.36
N SER A 60 2.36 3.44 -25.67
CA SER A 60 3.28 4.20 -24.80
C SER A 60 2.81 5.64 -24.56
N ARG A 61 2.02 6.19 -25.48
CA ARG A 61 1.33 7.47 -25.41
C ARG A 61 -0.02 7.34 -26.13
N LYS A 62 -0.76 8.45 -26.26
CA LYS A 62 -1.99 8.51 -27.06
C LYS A 62 -1.66 8.42 -28.56
N ASP A 63 -1.38 7.22 -29.05
CA ASP A 63 -0.90 6.99 -30.42
C ASP A 63 -1.83 6.06 -31.25
N MET A 64 -2.99 5.66 -30.73
CA MET A 64 -3.96 4.85 -31.47
C MET A 64 -5.26 5.61 -31.71
N ALA A 65 -5.93 5.40 -32.85
CA ALA A 65 -7.20 6.05 -33.15
C ALA A 65 -8.09 5.13 -34.00
N PRO A 66 -9.39 5.42 -34.15
CA PRO A 66 -10.21 4.79 -35.18
C PRO A 66 -9.61 5.01 -36.57
N ALA A 67 -9.48 3.95 -37.36
CA ALA A 67 -9.21 4.07 -38.78
C ALA A 67 -10.41 4.70 -39.51
N THR A 68 -10.19 5.18 -40.74
CA THR A 68 -11.23 5.85 -41.55
C THR A 68 -12.43 4.96 -41.90
N ASP A 69 -12.27 3.63 -41.81
CA ASP A 69 -13.36 2.68 -42.04
C ASP A 69 -14.30 2.51 -40.82
N GLY A 70 -13.95 3.10 -39.68
CA GLY A 70 -14.73 3.02 -38.44
C GLY A 70 -14.72 1.66 -37.76
N VAL A 71 -13.87 0.73 -38.21
CA VAL A 71 -13.78 -0.64 -37.67
C VAL A 71 -12.36 -0.94 -37.21
N ASN A 72 -11.37 -0.62 -38.03
CA ASN A 72 -9.97 -0.91 -37.76
C ASN A 72 -9.31 0.19 -36.92
N LEU A 73 -8.05 -0.04 -36.53
CA LEU A 73 -7.26 0.91 -35.78
C LEU A 73 -6.20 1.57 -36.68
N ASP A 74 -6.04 2.87 -36.53
CA ASP A 74 -4.85 3.60 -36.96
C ASP A 74 -3.85 3.61 -35.80
N MET A 75 -2.74 2.91 -35.95
CA MET A 75 -1.66 2.82 -34.96
C MET A 75 -0.47 3.68 -35.41
N ARG A 76 -0.04 4.62 -34.56
CA ARG A 76 1.05 5.57 -34.85
C ARG A 76 2.30 5.27 -34.01
N GLU A 77 3.45 5.71 -34.49
CA GLU A 77 4.69 5.77 -33.71
C GLU A 77 4.84 7.04 -32.87
N GLY A 78 3.88 7.97 -33.00
CA GLY A 78 3.84 9.21 -32.25
C GLY A 78 4.94 10.21 -32.59
N SER A 79 4.86 11.40 -31.98
CA SER A 79 5.85 12.48 -32.19
C SER A 79 7.25 12.14 -31.68
N SER A 80 7.37 11.09 -30.85
CA SER A 80 8.66 10.53 -30.38
C SER A 80 9.38 9.69 -31.44
N GLY A 81 8.75 9.38 -32.57
CA GLY A 81 9.33 8.52 -33.63
C GLY A 81 9.38 7.04 -33.24
N THR A 82 8.77 6.67 -32.12
CA THR A 82 8.61 5.30 -31.65
C THR A 82 7.43 5.22 -30.68
N SER A 83 6.63 4.15 -30.79
CA SER A 83 5.55 3.83 -29.84
C SER A 83 5.43 2.31 -29.69
N THR A 84 5.34 1.85 -28.45
CA THR A 84 5.16 0.43 -28.11
C THR A 84 3.73 0.18 -27.66
N TYR A 85 3.12 -0.83 -28.25
CA TYR A 85 1.77 -1.34 -28.02
C TYR A 85 1.86 -2.63 -27.22
N THR A 86 1.48 -2.59 -25.95
CA THR A 86 1.53 -3.72 -25.02
C THR A 86 0.17 -4.39 -24.95
N LEU A 87 0.14 -5.71 -25.13
CA LEU A 87 -1.02 -6.58 -25.05
C LEU A 87 -1.02 -7.28 -23.69
N SER A 88 -2.06 -7.04 -22.90
CA SER A 88 -2.22 -7.49 -21.52
C SER A 88 -3.52 -8.28 -21.37
N PRO A 89 -3.47 -9.62 -21.39
CA PRO A 89 -4.64 -10.47 -21.14
C PRO A 89 -5.05 -10.46 -19.66
N SER A 90 -6.28 -10.89 -19.38
CA SER A 90 -6.74 -11.14 -18.00
C SER A 90 -5.88 -12.20 -17.29
N ALA A 91 -5.81 -12.12 -15.95
CA ALA A 91 -5.05 -13.05 -15.12
C ALA A 91 -5.37 -14.52 -15.45
N GLY A 92 -4.33 -15.37 -15.48
CA GLY A 92 -4.44 -16.79 -15.84
C GLY A 92 -4.36 -17.08 -17.34
N TRP A 93 -4.13 -16.07 -18.19
CA TRP A 93 -3.99 -16.21 -19.64
C TRP A 93 -2.71 -15.54 -20.14
N ARG A 94 -2.14 -16.04 -21.23
CA ARG A 94 -0.97 -15.46 -21.91
C ARG A 94 -1.27 -15.25 -23.39
N VAL A 95 -0.57 -14.30 -24.02
CA VAL A 95 -0.57 -14.16 -25.47
C VAL A 95 0.30 -15.25 -26.08
N SER A 96 -0.31 -16.20 -26.80
CA SER A 96 0.40 -17.30 -27.47
C SER A 96 0.72 -17.01 -28.93
N GLU A 97 -0.06 -16.16 -29.59
CA GLU A 97 0.22 -15.73 -30.96
C GLU A 97 -0.32 -14.31 -31.21
N ILE A 98 0.43 -13.54 -31.99
CA ILE A 98 -0.03 -12.29 -32.59
C ILE A 98 -0.02 -12.46 -34.10
N THR A 99 -1.13 -12.17 -34.74
CA THR A 99 -1.22 -12.00 -36.20
C THR A 99 -1.74 -10.60 -36.50
N LEU A 100 -0.84 -9.71 -36.93
CA LEU A 100 -1.12 -8.32 -37.29
C LEU A 100 -0.95 -8.13 -38.80
N SER A 101 -2.05 -7.88 -39.50
CA SER A 101 -2.08 -7.44 -40.90
C SER A 101 -2.36 -5.95 -40.99
N PHE A 102 -1.60 -5.24 -41.83
CA PHE A 102 -1.64 -3.78 -41.89
C PHE A 102 -1.18 -3.23 -43.25
N VAL A 103 -1.49 -1.96 -43.50
CA VAL A 103 -0.93 -1.13 -44.58
C VAL A 103 -0.27 0.12 -44.00
N GLY A 104 0.77 0.64 -44.65
CA GLY A 104 1.38 1.91 -44.28
C GLY A 104 0.48 3.09 -44.64
N ASN A 105 0.35 4.06 -43.73
CA ASN A 105 -0.45 5.25 -44.01
C ASN A 105 0.23 6.20 -45.02
N ASN A 106 1.55 6.08 -45.21
CA ASN A 106 2.34 6.93 -46.09
C ASN A 106 3.61 6.23 -46.63
N ASP A 107 3.60 5.82 -47.90
CA ASP A 107 4.74 5.13 -48.52
C ASP A 107 6.05 5.93 -48.55
N LYS A 108 5.97 7.26 -48.46
CA LYS A 108 7.15 8.13 -48.47
C LYS A 108 7.82 8.20 -47.09
N LYS A 109 7.15 7.72 -46.05
CA LYS A 109 7.59 7.72 -44.66
C LYS A 109 7.21 6.38 -44.02
N PRO A 110 7.87 5.29 -44.43
CA PRO A 110 7.50 3.96 -43.99
C PRO A 110 7.77 3.79 -42.49
N VAL A 111 6.85 3.12 -41.81
CA VAL A 111 6.94 2.74 -40.40
C VAL A 111 7.49 1.33 -40.29
N THR A 112 8.43 1.13 -39.39
CA THR A 112 8.88 -0.19 -38.99
C THR A 112 7.93 -0.76 -37.96
N VAL A 113 7.41 -1.96 -38.20
CA VAL A 113 6.64 -2.76 -37.24
C VAL A 113 7.51 -3.92 -36.76
N SER A 114 7.73 -4.02 -35.45
CA SER A 114 8.55 -5.10 -34.87
C SER A 114 7.90 -5.74 -33.66
N SER A 115 8.03 -7.07 -33.55
CA SER A 115 7.62 -7.84 -32.38
C SER A 115 8.40 -9.15 -32.33
N ALA A 116 8.73 -9.64 -31.12
CA ALA A 116 9.43 -10.92 -30.89
C ALA A 116 10.64 -11.18 -31.82
N GLY A 117 11.45 -10.15 -32.11
CA GLY A 117 12.63 -10.24 -32.98
C GLY A 117 12.33 -10.25 -34.48
N GLN A 118 11.06 -10.28 -34.90
CA GLN A 118 10.66 -10.05 -36.28
C GLN A 118 10.43 -8.56 -36.56
N LYS A 119 10.64 -8.18 -37.82
CA LYS A 119 10.56 -6.80 -38.31
C LYS A 119 9.98 -6.75 -39.72
N LEU A 120 8.98 -5.91 -39.93
CA LEU A 120 8.45 -5.54 -41.25
C LEU A 120 8.52 -4.03 -41.42
N VAL A 121 8.68 -3.56 -42.66
CA VAL A 121 8.65 -2.14 -43.02
C VAL A 121 7.40 -1.91 -43.84
N SER A 122 6.57 -0.95 -43.42
CA SER A 122 5.24 -0.71 -43.99
C SER A 122 5.29 -0.32 -45.47
N SER A 123 4.28 -0.74 -46.24
CA SER A 123 4.04 -0.33 -47.63
C SER A 123 2.55 -0.11 -47.90
N SER A 124 2.20 0.37 -49.09
CA SER A 124 0.82 0.50 -49.57
C SER A 124 0.09 -0.82 -49.74
N GLU A 125 0.83 -1.92 -49.86
CA GLU A 125 0.28 -3.27 -49.93
C GLU A 125 0.11 -3.86 -48.52
N VAL A 126 -0.90 -4.73 -48.36
CA VAL A 126 -1.15 -5.41 -47.09
C VAL A 126 0.02 -6.32 -46.75
N GLN A 127 0.54 -6.16 -45.53
CA GLN A 127 1.60 -6.99 -44.96
C GLN A 127 1.10 -7.64 -43.68
N THR A 128 1.54 -8.87 -43.42
CA THR A 128 1.15 -9.62 -42.22
C THR A 128 2.38 -10.01 -41.42
N LEU A 129 2.39 -9.62 -40.15
CA LEU A 129 3.33 -10.04 -39.12
C LEU A 129 2.65 -11.13 -38.26
N THR A 130 3.20 -12.34 -38.26
CA THR A 130 2.77 -13.42 -37.36
C THR A 130 3.92 -13.82 -36.46
N VAL A 131 3.74 -13.65 -35.15
CA VAL A 131 4.76 -13.92 -34.14
C VAL A 131 4.20 -14.71 -32.98
N THR A 132 5.05 -15.55 -32.41
CA THR A 132 4.83 -16.23 -31.12
C THR A 132 5.69 -15.51 -30.09
N PRO A 133 5.14 -14.54 -29.34
CA PRO A 133 5.86 -13.93 -28.23
C PRO A 133 6.19 -15.03 -27.20
N GLY A 134 7.34 -14.95 -26.53
CA GLY A 134 7.84 -16.01 -25.64
C GLY A 134 6.94 -16.28 -24.41
N LYS A 135 7.47 -17.01 -23.41
CA LYS A 135 6.75 -17.46 -22.20
C LYS A 135 6.34 -16.34 -21.20
N TYR A 136 6.00 -15.13 -21.65
CA TYR A 136 5.65 -14.01 -20.77
C TYR A 136 4.16 -13.63 -20.88
N ASP A 137 3.62 -13.08 -19.79
CA ASP A 137 2.18 -12.76 -19.64
C ASP A 137 1.73 -11.57 -20.50
N THR A 138 2.66 -10.79 -21.04
CA THR A 138 2.37 -9.66 -21.94
C THR A 138 3.21 -9.75 -23.21
N ALA A 139 2.67 -9.23 -24.31
CA ALA A 139 3.36 -9.19 -25.59
C ALA A 139 3.35 -7.77 -26.17
N ALA A 140 4.40 -7.38 -26.90
CA ALA A 140 4.55 -6.01 -27.39
C ALA A 140 4.73 -5.95 -28.90
N ILE A 141 4.18 -4.90 -29.51
CA ILE A 141 4.42 -4.49 -30.90
C ILE A 141 4.99 -3.08 -30.87
N THR A 142 6.15 -2.85 -31.48
CA THR A 142 6.76 -1.54 -31.55
C THR A 142 6.68 -0.99 -32.98
N LEU A 143 6.18 0.24 -33.09
CA LEU A 143 6.22 1.07 -34.29
C LEU A 143 7.36 2.07 -34.18
N SER A 144 8.16 2.25 -35.23
CA SER A 144 9.28 3.23 -35.24
C SER A 144 9.59 3.78 -36.64
N GLY A 145 10.03 5.06 -36.71
CA GLY A 145 10.02 5.82 -37.96
C GLY A 145 9.98 7.36 -37.81
N GLN A 146 9.23 8.05 -38.68
CA GLN A 146 9.21 9.52 -38.84
C GLN A 146 7.83 10.18 -38.58
N ASN A 147 7.21 9.86 -37.44
CA ASN A 147 5.88 10.31 -37.01
C ASN A 147 4.76 10.02 -38.04
N GLU A 148 4.64 8.76 -38.44
CA GLU A 148 3.57 8.19 -39.25
C GLU A 148 2.95 6.95 -38.57
N GLY A 149 2.05 6.25 -39.27
CA GLY A 149 1.38 5.08 -38.73
C GLY A 149 1.08 4.01 -39.76
N ILE A 150 0.41 2.99 -39.26
CA ILE A 150 -0.17 1.90 -40.03
C ILE A 150 -1.67 1.83 -39.76
N THR A 151 -2.44 1.44 -40.76
CA THR A 151 -3.85 1.08 -40.59
C THR A 151 -3.95 -0.44 -40.53
N THR A 152 -4.55 -0.97 -39.46
CA THR A 152 -4.77 -2.41 -39.35
C THR A 152 -5.80 -2.87 -40.38
N THR A 153 -5.63 -4.07 -40.93
CA THR A 153 -6.60 -4.71 -41.83
C THR A 153 -7.14 -6.01 -41.24
N ALA A 154 -6.36 -6.64 -40.36
CA ALA A 154 -6.79 -7.69 -39.45
C ALA A 154 -5.80 -7.74 -38.29
N PHE A 155 -6.26 -7.78 -37.04
CA PHE A 155 -5.39 -7.89 -35.88
C PHE A 155 -5.97 -8.93 -34.94
N ARG A 156 -5.31 -10.09 -34.85
CA ARG A 156 -5.73 -11.21 -34.02
C ARG A 156 -4.68 -11.52 -32.97
N VAL A 157 -5.15 -11.77 -31.76
CA VAL A 157 -4.35 -12.18 -30.62
C VAL A 157 -4.92 -13.49 -30.11
N THR A 158 -4.12 -14.55 -30.17
CA THR A 158 -4.48 -15.83 -29.58
C THR A 158 -4.03 -15.85 -28.14
N LEU A 159 -4.97 -16.14 -27.25
CA LEU A 159 -4.75 -16.31 -25.82
C LEU A 159 -4.84 -17.80 -25.49
N SER A 160 -3.83 -18.27 -24.77
CA SER A 160 -3.83 -19.61 -24.19
C SER A 160 -3.94 -19.47 -22.68
N GLU A 161 -4.68 -20.39 -22.05
CA GLU A 161 -4.66 -20.50 -20.60
C GLU A 161 -3.22 -20.74 -20.16
N VAL A 162 -2.80 -20.05 -19.10
CA VAL A 162 -1.55 -20.34 -18.42
C VAL A 162 -1.77 -21.66 -17.69
N GLU A 163 -1.64 -22.76 -18.42
CA GLU A 163 -1.39 -24.04 -17.78
C GLU A 163 -0.15 -23.86 -16.90
N PRO A 164 -0.20 -24.28 -15.63
CA PRO A 164 0.99 -24.31 -14.81
C PRO A 164 1.94 -25.31 -15.47
N GLU A 165 2.88 -24.80 -16.27
CA GLU A 165 3.95 -25.60 -16.81
C GLU A 165 4.63 -26.27 -15.61
N PRO A 166 4.62 -27.61 -15.50
CA PRO A 166 5.27 -28.26 -14.38
C PRO A 166 6.75 -27.93 -14.48
N SER A 167 7.24 -27.08 -13.58
CA SER A 167 8.67 -26.96 -13.38
C SER A 167 9.18 -28.31 -12.94
N THR A 168 10.41 -28.64 -13.31
CA THR A 168 11.10 -29.75 -12.65
C THR A 168 11.04 -29.51 -11.13
N PRO A 169 10.56 -30.47 -10.32
CA PRO A 169 10.49 -30.28 -8.88
C PRO A 169 11.88 -30.00 -8.32
N TYR A 170 12.00 -28.97 -7.47
CA TYR A 170 13.24 -28.64 -6.78
C TYR A 170 13.42 -29.58 -5.59
N ILE A 171 14.47 -30.39 -5.59
CA ILE A 171 14.75 -31.33 -4.50
C ILE A 171 15.27 -30.55 -3.28
N ILE A 172 14.80 -30.92 -2.09
CA ILE A 172 15.16 -30.32 -0.81
C ILE A 172 15.84 -31.39 0.05
N ASN A 173 17.17 -31.35 0.10
CA ASN A 173 18.01 -32.24 0.88
C ASN A 173 19.40 -31.62 1.11
N MET A 174 20.30 -32.33 1.80
CA MET A 174 21.66 -31.83 2.07
C MET A 174 22.61 -31.82 0.85
N GLU A 175 22.20 -32.38 -0.30
CA GLU A 175 22.98 -32.31 -1.55
C GLU A 175 22.62 -31.08 -2.38
N SER A 176 21.38 -30.59 -2.26
CA SER A 176 20.81 -29.46 -3.01
C SER A 176 20.85 -28.14 -2.23
N GLY A 177 21.13 -28.19 -0.94
CA GLY A 177 21.21 -27.03 -0.08
C GLY A 177 21.87 -27.32 1.26
N GLU A 178 21.91 -26.33 2.13
CA GLU A 178 22.61 -26.38 3.41
C GLU A 178 21.74 -25.89 4.56
N LEU A 179 21.98 -26.42 5.76
CA LEU A 179 21.32 -25.97 6.99
C LEU A 179 22.05 -24.76 7.58
N THR A 180 21.30 -23.71 7.89
CA THR A 180 21.83 -22.46 8.45
C THR A 180 20.98 -21.99 9.64
N SER A 181 21.37 -20.88 10.27
CA SER A 181 20.66 -20.33 11.44
C SER A 181 20.63 -21.32 12.62
N ARG A 182 21.80 -21.76 13.06
CA ARG A 182 21.97 -22.76 14.11
C ARG A 182 21.69 -22.19 15.50
N ILE A 183 20.86 -22.88 16.28
CA ILE A 183 20.66 -22.66 17.72
C ILE A 183 20.85 -24.00 18.42
N GLY A 184 21.92 -24.12 19.21
CA GLY A 184 22.30 -25.39 19.83
C GLY A 184 22.69 -26.44 18.77
N THR A 185 21.97 -27.56 18.73
CA THR A 185 22.19 -28.64 17.74
C THR A 185 21.26 -28.58 16.54
N PHE A 186 20.28 -27.68 16.55
CA PHE A 186 19.26 -27.56 15.51
C PHE A 186 19.42 -26.25 14.73
N TYR A 187 18.75 -26.18 13.59
CA TYR A 187 18.83 -25.12 12.61
C TYR A 187 17.42 -24.60 12.32
N LYS A 188 17.30 -23.28 12.12
CA LYS A 188 16.03 -22.63 11.78
C LYS A 188 15.76 -22.62 10.27
N MET A 189 16.79 -22.88 9.45
CA MET A 189 16.67 -22.81 7.99
C MET A 189 17.44 -23.95 7.32
N TRP A 190 16.86 -24.46 6.22
CA TRP A 190 17.58 -25.04 5.10
C TRP A 190 17.48 -24.10 3.88
N GLN A 191 18.58 -23.88 3.16
CA GLN A 191 18.63 -22.95 2.03
C GLN A 191 19.35 -23.51 0.82
N SER A 192 18.94 -23.02 -0.34
CA SER A 192 19.59 -23.17 -1.64
C SER A 192 19.52 -21.82 -2.38
N PRO A 193 20.14 -21.66 -3.57
CA PRO A 193 20.02 -20.43 -4.35
C PRO A 193 18.58 -20.05 -4.72
N ASP A 194 17.71 -21.05 -4.93
CA ASP A 194 16.36 -20.84 -5.48
C ASP A 194 15.23 -21.07 -4.46
N VAL A 195 15.43 -21.96 -3.49
CA VAL A 195 14.39 -22.41 -2.53
C VAL A 195 14.92 -22.36 -1.10
N TYR A 196 14.07 -21.90 -0.19
CA TYR A 196 14.31 -21.88 1.25
C TYR A 196 13.20 -22.66 1.96
N LEU A 197 13.61 -23.45 2.95
CA LEU A 197 12.72 -24.05 3.94
C LEU A 197 13.07 -23.44 5.30
N THR A 198 12.09 -22.82 5.93
CA THR A 198 12.26 -22.13 7.22
C THR A 198 11.33 -22.71 8.25
N SER A 199 11.73 -22.71 9.52
CA SER A 199 10.88 -23.13 10.63
C SER A 199 10.67 -22.02 11.65
N ASN A 200 9.54 -22.06 12.35
CA ASN A 200 9.18 -21.11 13.39
C ASN A 200 10.22 -21.01 14.54
N ALA A 201 10.93 -22.10 14.84
CA ALA A 201 12.08 -22.15 15.74
C ALA A 201 13.20 -23.01 15.14
N ALA A 202 14.36 -23.12 15.80
CA ALA A 202 15.43 -24.01 15.34
C ALA A 202 15.02 -25.48 15.53
N ASN A 203 14.41 -26.07 14.50
CA ASN A 203 13.75 -27.37 14.54
C ASN A 203 14.26 -28.35 13.47
N MET A 204 15.27 -27.97 12.69
CA MET A 204 15.85 -28.80 11.64
C MET A 204 17.22 -29.33 12.02
N ALA A 205 17.57 -30.53 11.57
CA ALA A 205 18.92 -31.08 11.67
C ALA A 205 19.26 -31.90 10.43
N VAL A 206 20.54 -32.27 10.30
CA VAL A 206 20.94 -33.26 9.30
C VAL A 206 20.37 -34.61 9.73
N GLY A 207 19.70 -35.28 8.80
CA GLY A 207 19.15 -36.61 8.97
C GLY A 207 20.20 -37.64 9.39
N SER A 208 19.76 -38.75 10.00
CA SER A 208 20.64 -39.84 10.41
C SER A 208 21.33 -40.55 9.23
N ASP A 209 20.79 -40.41 8.03
CA ASP A 209 21.36 -40.88 6.76
C ASP A 209 22.39 -39.90 6.16
N GLY A 210 22.61 -38.75 6.78
CA GLY A 210 23.53 -37.70 6.33
C GLY A 210 23.07 -36.90 5.12
N THR A 211 21.90 -37.21 4.53
CA THR A 211 21.42 -36.61 3.27
C THR A 211 20.04 -35.99 3.39
N SER A 212 19.14 -36.58 4.18
CA SER A 212 17.79 -36.09 4.42
C SER A 212 17.75 -34.99 5.48
N LEU A 213 16.61 -34.30 5.60
CA LEU A 213 16.35 -33.38 6.69
C LEU A 213 15.62 -34.07 7.85
N ASP A 214 16.12 -33.90 9.07
CA ASP A 214 15.41 -34.22 10.30
C ASP A 214 14.59 -32.99 10.71
N LEU A 215 13.26 -33.11 10.64
CA LEU A 215 12.32 -32.03 10.92
C LEU A 215 11.56 -32.32 12.22
N ARG A 216 11.54 -31.37 13.15
CA ARG A 216 10.95 -31.54 14.48
C ARG A 216 9.86 -30.53 14.82
N GLU A 217 9.07 -30.87 15.84
CA GLU A 217 8.07 -29.98 16.44
C GLU A 217 8.72 -28.86 17.28
N GLY A 218 9.86 -29.14 17.90
CA GLY A 218 10.55 -28.20 18.78
C GLY A 218 9.97 -28.16 20.20
N SER A 219 10.59 -27.34 21.06
CA SER A 219 10.18 -27.18 22.47
C SER A 219 8.86 -26.43 22.66
N SER A 220 8.33 -25.81 21.60
CA SER A 220 7.07 -25.07 21.58
C SER A 220 5.82 -25.96 21.50
N GLY A 221 5.98 -27.28 21.27
CA GLY A 221 4.84 -28.19 21.08
C GLY A 221 4.10 -27.98 19.74
N THR A 222 4.72 -27.26 18.80
CA THR A 222 4.29 -27.13 17.41
C THR A 222 5.47 -26.60 16.58
N GLY A 223 5.82 -27.31 15.51
CA GLY A 223 6.86 -26.92 14.56
C GLY A 223 6.26 -26.62 13.20
N THR A 224 6.23 -25.35 12.80
CA THR A 224 5.67 -24.93 11.51
C THR A 224 6.79 -24.63 10.53
N TYR A 225 6.65 -25.15 9.32
CA TYR A 225 7.64 -25.08 8.26
C TYR A 225 7.08 -24.35 7.04
N TYR A 226 7.83 -23.39 6.51
CA TYR A 226 7.43 -22.55 5.37
C TYR A 226 8.42 -22.71 4.23
N LEU A 227 7.91 -22.94 3.03
CA LEU A 227 8.66 -22.91 1.79
C LEU A 227 8.54 -21.54 1.14
N SER A 228 9.67 -21.03 0.67
CA SER A 228 9.76 -19.78 -0.09
C SER A 228 10.86 -19.90 -1.15
N THR A 229 10.90 -18.97 -2.09
CA THR A 229 11.87 -18.95 -3.20
C THR A 229 12.70 -17.67 -3.20
N ASN A 230 13.74 -17.56 -4.03
CA ASN A 230 14.38 -16.28 -4.38
C ASN A 230 13.98 -15.85 -5.80
N GLY A 231 13.96 -14.54 -6.09
CA GLY A 231 13.75 -14.03 -7.45
C GLY A 231 12.37 -14.29 -8.07
N SER A 232 12.31 -14.56 -9.38
CA SER A 232 11.10 -14.53 -10.22
C SER A 232 10.17 -15.74 -10.14
N ARG A 233 10.36 -16.67 -9.20
CA ARG A 233 9.55 -17.90 -9.08
C ARG A 233 8.78 -17.94 -7.78
N ARG A 234 7.60 -18.57 -7.72
CA ARG A 234 6.88 -18.93 -6.49
C ARG A 234 6.83 -20.44 -6.26
N VAL A 235 6.59 -20.85 -5.02
CA VAL A 235 6.25 -22.23 -4.70
C VAL A 235 4.77 -22.47 -5.01
N SER A 236 4.45 -23.29 -6.00
CA SER A 236 3.09 -23.66 -6.41
C SER A 236 2.60 -24.96 -5.78
N GLY A 237 3.45 -25.62 -5.01
CA GLY A 237 3.14 -26.86 -4.30
C GLY A 237 4.40 -27.52 -3.75
N PHE A 238 4.22 -28.64 -3.06
CA PHE A 238 5.33 -29.48 -2.61
C PHE A 238 4.88 -30.93 -2.40
N GLU A 239 5.85 -31.83 -2.46
CA GLU A 239 5.71 -33.25 -2.14
C GLU A 239 6.67 -33.56 -1.00
N LEU A 240 6.15 -34.05 0.14
CA LEU A 240 6.93 -34.44 1.31
C LEU A 240 6.67 -35.91 1.63
N THR A 241 7.66 -36.76 1.36
CA THR A 241 7.73 -38.14 1.85
C THR A 241 8.58 -38.20 3.10
N PHE A 242 8.07 -38.87 4.13
CA PHE A 242 8.72 -38.93 5.43
C PHE A 242 8.49 -40.26 6.17
N VAL A 243 9.35 -40.52 7.16
CA VAL A 243 9.22 -41.58 8.16
C VAL A 243 9.42 -41.02 9.57
N ALA A 244 8.89 -41.69 10.59
CA ALA A 244 9.15 -41.34 11.99
C ALA A 244 10.61 -41.63 12.36
N ASN A 245 11.28 -40.68 13.01
CA ASN A 245 12.60 -40.92 13.60
C ASN A 245 12.54 -41.95 14.75
N ASP A 246 11.44 -41.95 15.50
CA ASP A 246 11.16 -42.89 16.59
C ASP A 246 9.66 -43.23 16.60
N ALA A 247 9.28 -44.36 15.99
CA ALA A 247 7.88 -44.76 15.85
C ALA A 247 7.16 -45.02 17.20
N SER A 248 7.89 -45.09 18.33
CA SER A 248 7.29 -45.16 19.66
C SER A 248 6.80 -43.81 20.19
N LYS A 249 7.18 -42.72 19.52
CA LYS A 249 6.88 -41.33 19.86
C LYS A 249 6.16 -40.66 18.69
N PRO A 250 4.82 -40.68 18.66
CA PRO A 250 4.05 -40.26 17.50
C PRO A 250 4.23 -38.77 17.21
N VAL A 251 4.47 -38.45 15.94
CA VAL A 251 4.54 -37.09 15.40
C VAL A 251 3.52 -36.99 14.28
N THR A 252 2.70 -35.96 14.27
CA THR A 252 1.68 -35.74 13.24
C THR A 252 2.11 -34.60 12.33
N VAL A 253 2.12 -34.88 11.03
CA VAL A 253 2.35 -33.89 9.98
C VAL A 253 1.00 -33.45 9.45
N SER A 254 0.74 -32.14 9.51
CA SER A 254 -0.53 -31.52 9.15
C SER A 254 -0.35 -30.51 8.02
N VAL A 255 -1.17 -30.60 6.97
CA VAL A 255 -1.12 -29.71 5.81
C VAL A 255 -2.48 -29.60 5.13
N ALA A 256 -2.96 -28.38 4.86
CA ALA A 256 -4.21 -28.13 4.12
C ALA A 256 -5.42 -28.99 4.59
N GLY A 257 -5.59 -29.15 5.90
CA GLY A 257 -6.66 -29.97 6.51
C GLY A 257 -6.45 -31.48 6.46
N LYS A 258 -5.33 -31.96 5.91
CA LYS A 258 -4.88 -33.37 5.98
C LYS A 258 -3.94 -33.54 7.17
N GLU A 259 -4.06 -34.65 7.88
CA GLU A 259 -3.18 -35.02 8.99
C GLU A 259 -2.71 -36.47 8.81
N LEU A 260 -1.40 -36.69 8.94
CA LEU A 260 -0.80 -38.02 8.96
C LEU A 260 0.12 -38.17 10.16
N THR A 261 -0.14 -39.14 11.02
CA THR A 261 0.79 -39.55 12.07
C THR A 261 1.90 -40.40 11.47
N ALA A 262 3.15 -39.98 11.70
CA ALA A 262 4.35 -40.61 11.19
C ALA A 262 4.53 -42.04 11.73
N THR A 263 4.90 -42.95 10.84
CA THR A 263 5.18 -44.36 11.16
C THR A 263 6.59 -44.76 10.71
N SER A 264 7.00 -46.00 10.97
CA SER A 264 8.26 -46.53 10.43
C SER A 264 8.23 -46.77 8.92
N GLU A 265 7.05 -46.76 8.30
CA GLU A 265 6.87 -46.91 6.85
C GLU A 265 6.78 -45.53 6.18
N PRO A 266 7.35 -45.34 4.97
CA PRO A 266 7.27 -44.08 4.25
C PRO A 266 5.83 -43.63 3.95
N GLN A 267 5.55 -42.35 4.21
CA GLN A 267 4.27 -41.71 3.95
C GLN A 267 4.49 -40.43 3.16
N THR A 268 3.62 -40.13 2.19
CA THR A 268 3.74 -38.93 1.34
C THR A 268 2.56 -38.00 1.50
N LEU A 269 2.86 -36.71 1.66
CA LEU A 269 1.90 -35.61 1.54
C LEU A 269 2.19 -34.81 0.27
N ILE A 270 1.14 -34.51 -0.48
CA ILE A 270 1.23 -33.71 -1.71
C ILE A 270 0.30 -32.51 -1.57
N VAL A 271 0.87 -31.34 -1.83
CA VAL A 271 0.19 -30.05 -1.97
C VAL A 271 0.47 -29.54 -3.37
N ASN A 272 -0.58 -29.27 -4.14
CA ASN A 272 -0.49 -28.76 -5.51
C ASN A 272 -1.39 -27.54 -5.65
N ASN A 273 -1.20 -26.79 -6.74
CA ASN A 273 -2.07 -25.68 -7.16
C ASN A 273 -2.21 -24.58 -6.10
N LEU A 274 -1.12 -24.29 -5.38
CA LEU A 274 -1.06 -23.12 -4.53
C LEU A 274 -1.11 -21.87 -5.42
N THR A 275 -2.15 -21.07 -5.18
CA THR A 275 -2.35 -19.75 -5.77
C THR A 275 -1.62 -18.69 -4.96
N TYR A 276 -1.47 -17.51 -5.54
CA TYR A 276 -0.78 -16.39 -4.90
C TYR A 276 -1.46 -16.01 -3.56
N GLY A 277 -0.66 -15.72 -2.52
CA GLY A 277 -1.15 -15.43 -1.16
C GLY A 277 -1.52 -16.66 -0.32
N GLN A 278 -1.44 -17.88 -0.85
CA GLN A 278 -1.62 -19.10 -0.07
C GLN A 278 -0.32 -19.56 0.59
N VAL A 279 -0.40 -19.97 1.87
CA VAL A 279 0.77 -20.45 2.62
C VAL A 279 1.28 -21.76 2.04
N CYS A 280 2.52 -21.77 1.57
CA CYS A 280 3.24 -23.01 1.32
C CYS A 280 3.89 -23.51 2.62
N SER A 281 3.11 -24.16 3.47
CA SER A 281 3.57 -24.64 4.78
C SER A 281 3.00 -26.00 5.19
N PHE A 282 3.66 -26.63 6.16
CA PHE A 282 3.14 -27.76 6.93
C PHE A 282 3.54 -27.64 8.40
N THR A 283 2.83 -28.35 9.26
CA THR A 283 3.02 -28.29 10.71
C THR A 283 3.27 -29.68 11.29
N LEU A 284 4.21 -29.77 12.23
CA LEU A 284 4.47 -30.94 13.06
C LEU A 284 3.94 -30.71 14.48
N THR A 285 3.21 -31.68 15.01
CA THR A 285 2.72 -31.73 16.41
C THR A 285 2.94 -33.11 17.02
N GLY A 286 2.97 -33.21 18.35
CA GLY A 286 3.01 -34.49 19.06
C GLY A 286 4.25 -34.67 19.95
N ALA A 287 5.05 -35.69 19.66
CA ALA A 287 6.32 -35.90 20.36
C ALA A 287 7.46 -35.19 19.61
N ASN A 288 8.37 -34.54 20.33
CA ASN A 288 9.55 -33.88 19.74
C ASN A 288 10.64 -34.86 19.24
N ALA A 289 10.24 -36.04 18.76
CA ALA A 289 11.09 -37.03 18.10
C ALA A 289 11.36 -36.68 16.64
N GLY A 290 10.44 -35.95 16.00
CA GLY A 290 10.55 -35.51 14.60
C GLY A 290 10.31 -36.58 13.55
N ILE A 291 10.44 -36.17 12.30
CA ILE A 291 10.38 -37.01 11.10
C ILE A 291 11.68 -36.88 10.31
N LEU A 292 12.02 -37.91 9.55
CA LEU A 292 13.05 -37.85 8.53
C LEU A 292 12.35 -37.61 7.17
N ALA A 293 12.63 -36.49 6.52
CA ALA A 293 12.11 -36.15 5.20
C ALA A 293 12.94 -36.85 4.12
N THR A 294 12.55 -38.06 3.75
CA THR A 294 13.34 -38.95 2.87
C THR A 294 13.23 -38.60 1.38
N ASP A 295 12.16 -37.89 0.99
CA ASP A 295 12.05 -37.28 -0.34
C ASP A 295 11.20 -36.01 -0.23
N PHE A 296 11.82 -34.84 -0.40
CA PHE A 296 11.14 -33.57 -0.26
C PHE A 296 11.39 -32.72 -1.51
N LYS A 297 10.31 -32.29 -2.16
CA LYS A 297 10.34 -31.52 -3.39
C LYS A 297 9.45 -30.29 -3.31
N ALA A 298 9.94 -29.14 -3.76
CA ALA A 298 9.11 -27.96 -4.03
C ALA A 298 8.75 -27.89 -5.52
N LEU A 299 7.49 -27.62 -5.83
CA LEU A 299 7.01 -27.31 -7.18
C LEU A 299 7.09 -25.81 -7.38
N LEU A 300 7.72 -25.36 -8.46
CA LEU A 300 7.96 -23.95 -8.71
C LEU A 300 7.16 -23.48 -9.92
N THR A 301 6.82 -22.21 -9.97
CA THR A 301 6.22 -21.58 -11.15
C THR A 301 6.81 -20.19 -11.30
N GLU A 302 7.17 -19.80 -12.54
CA GLU A 302 7.60 -18.43 -12.83
C GLU A 302 6.42 -17.48 -12.52
N THR A 303 6.72 -16.33 -11.93
CA THR A 303 5.75 -15.29 -11.60
C THR A 303 6.11 -14.01 -12.33
N SER A 304 5.09 -13.28 -12.77
CA SER A 304 5.26 -11.87 -13.11
C SER A 304 5.84 -11.12 -11.88
N PRO A 305 6.79 -10.18 -12.07
CA PRO A 305 7.37 -9.38 -10.97
C PRO A 305 6.34 -8.67 -10.09
N VAL A 306 5.15 -8.38 -10.63
CA VAL A 306 4.02 -7.74 -9.93
C VAL A 306 3.41 -8.66 -8.86
N GLU A 307 3.48 -9.97 -9.06
CA GLU A 307 2.86 -10.93 -8.14
C GLU A 307 3.70 -11.10 -6.89
N ARG A 308 5.03 -11.30 -6.95
CA ARG A 308 5.77 -11.82 -5.79
C ARG A 308 6.21 -10.80 -4.73
N GLY A 309 6.30 -9.53 -5.13
CA GLY A 309 7.00 -8.51 -4.37
C GLY A 309 8.51 -8.62 -4.43
N VAL A 310 9.19 -7.50 -4.25
CA VAL A 310 10.64 -7.32 -4.35
C VAL A 310 11.17 -7.05 -2.94
N ASN A 311 12.14 -7.85 -2.47
CA ASN A 311 12.82 -7.52 -1.21
C ASN A 311 13.70 -6.29 -1.44
N VAL A 312 13.35 -5.17 -0.80
CA VAL A 312 14.07 -3.90 -0.89
C VAL A 312 15.20 -3.86 0.14
N PHE A 313 14.87 -4.21 1.38
CA PHE A 313 15.84 -4.30 2.47
C PHE A 313 15.89 -5.74 2.95
N THR A 314 17.04 -6.39 2.74
CA THR A 314 17.29 -7.77 3.18
C THR A 314 18.28 -7.77 4.32
N HIS A 315 18.17 -8.78 5.18
CA HIS A 315 19.13 -9.01 6.25
C HIS A 315 20.60 -9.04 5.76
N THR A 316 21.49 -8.34 6.47
CA THR A 316 22.94 -8.30 6.16
C THR A 316 23.71 -9.32 7.02
N GLY A 317 23.92 -10.54 6.51
CA GLY A 317 24.92 -11.48 7.04
C GLY A 317 24.53 -12.30 8.29
N PHE A 318 25.28 -13.38 8.55
CA PHE A 318 24.93 -14.48 9.47
C PHE A 318 25.58 -14.41 10.87
N ASP A 319 26.02 -13.24 11.33
CA ASP A 319 26.67 -13.06 12.64
C ASP A 319 25.63 -13.08 13.80
N PRO A 320 25.94 -13.59 15.01
CA PRO A 320 25.10 -13.47 16.21
C PRO A 320 24.65 -12.05 16.60
N TYR A 321 25.17 -10.98 15.99
CA TYR A 321 24.64 -9.60 16.08
C TYR A 321 23.71 -9.19 14.93
N ALA A 322 23.30 -10.15 14.09
CA ALA A 322 22.30 -10.06 13.03
C ALA A 322 21.49 -8.74 12.95
N THR A 323 22.03 -7.75 12.25
CA THR A 323 21.36 -6.46 12.03
C THR A 323 20.05 -6.63 11.26
N VAL A 324 18.96 -6.07 11.78
CA VAL A 324 17.62 -6.16 11.18
C VAL A 324 17.18 -4.82 10.60
N TYR A 325 16.42 -4.85 9.51
CA TYR A 325 15.67 -3.70 9.04
C TYR A 325 14.29 -3.72 9.68
N ARG A 326 13.71 -2.58 10.03
CA ARG A 326 12.34 -2.50 10.53
C ARG A 326 11.68 -1.20 10.11
N ILE A 327 10.38 -1.10 10.40
CA ILE A 327 9.62 0.16 10.35
C ILE A 327 9.65 0.82 8.94
N PRO A 328 9.08 0.15 7.93
CA PRO A 328 9.14 0.66 6.57
C PRO A 328 8.23 1.85 6.34
N VAL A 329 8.72 2.80 5.56
CA VAL A 329 7.92 3.82 4.87
C VAL A 329 8.27 3.86 3.39
N VAL A 330 7.29 4.10 2.53
CA VAL A 330 7.50 4.36 1.10
C VAL A 330 6.69 5.58 0.66
N VAL A 331 7.28 6.42 -0.18
CA VAL A 331 6.60 7.55 -0.83
C VAL A 331 6.91 7.59 -2.32
N TYR A 332 5.94 8.07 -3.10
CA TYR A 332 6.10 8.40 -4.51
C TYR A 332 6.41 9.88 -4.69
N ILE A 333 7.37 10.22 -5.55
CA ILE A 333 7.71 11.59 -5.94
C ILE A 333 6.89 11.98 -7.17
N PRO A 334 5.91 12.90 -7.06
CA PRO A 334 5.02 13.23 -8.16
C PRO A 334 5.51 14.35 -9.07
N ALA A 335 6.51 15.13 -8.63
CA ALA A 335 6.98 16.33 -9.31
C ALA A 335 8.51 16.50 -9.23
N GLY A 336 9.02 17.56 -9.85
CA GLY A 336 10.46 17.87 -9.86
C GLY A 336 11.28 16.98 -10.79
N SER A 337 12.62 17.07 -10.66
CA SER A 337 13.56 16.36 -11.54
C SER A 337 13.58 14.85 -11.36
N LYS A 338 12.96 14.34 -10.29
CA LYS A 338 12.87 12.91 -9.95
C LYS A 338 11.41 12.42 -9.90
N ALA A 339 10.49 13.13 -10.57
CA ALA A 339 9.11 12.67 -10.71
C ALA A 339 9.06 11.24 -11.26
N GLY A 340 8.27 10.37 -10.65
CA GLY A 340 8.23 8.93 -10.97
C GLY A 340 8.99 8.04 -9.99
N ARG A 341 9.90 8.60 -9.19
CA ARG A 341 10.71 7.85 -8.23
C ARG A 341 9.89 7.42 -7.01
N LEU A 342 10.11 6.20 -6.53
CA LEU A 342 9.75 5.74 -5.20
C LEU A 342 10.94 5.85 -4.27
N VAL A 343 10.73 6.30 -3.05
CA VAL A 343 11.76 6.35 -1.99
C VAL A 343 11.24 5.59 -0.79
N ALA A 344 12.03 4.62 -0.33
CA ALA A 344 11.76 3.83 0.87
C ALA A 344 12.82 4.11 1.93
N VAL A 345 12.39 4.18 3.19
CA VAL A 345 13.26 4.40 4.36
C VAL A 345 12.89 3.42 5.46
N ASN A 346 13.89 2.89 6.14
CA ASN A 346 13.74 1.89 7.19
C ASN A 346 14.73 2.14 8.33
N ASP A 347 14.35 1.74 9.53
CA ASP A 347 15.31 1.52 10.62
C ASP A 347 16.31 0.44 10.17
N PHE A 348 17.59 0.68 10.41
CA PHE A 348 18.65 -0.32 10.43
C PHE A 348 19.10 -0.47 11.88
N ARG A 349 19.03 -1.68 12.45
CA ARG A 349 19.17 -1.88 13.91
C ARG A 349 20.39 -2.74 14.25
N PRO A 350 21.63 -2.20 14.22
CA PRO A 350 22.83 -2.94 14.63
C PRO A 350 22.72 -3.51 16.05
N CYS A 351 22.04 -2.79 16.95
CA CYS A 351 21.81 -3.25 18.32
C CYS A 351 20.72 -4.34 18.45
N GLY A 352 19.93 -4.59 17.40
CA GLY A 352 18.78 -5.50 17.39
C GLY A 352 17.58 -5.06 18.24
N ALA A 353 17.63 -3.88 18.87
CA ALA A 353 16.59 -3.35 19.76
C ALA A 353 15.77 -2.23 19.11
N ASP A 354 14.83 -1.66 19.87
CA ASP A 354 14.03 -0.51 19.45
C ASP A 354 14.77 0.81 19.63
N ILE A 355 14.36 1.85 18.90
CA ILE A 355 14.94 3.19 19.05
C ILE A 355 14.89 3.65 20.52
N GLY A 356 16.01 4.20 21.00
CA GLY A 356 16.20 4.60 22.39
C GLY A 356 16.95 3.59 23.27
N TYR A 357 17.17 2.35 22.81
CA TYR A 357 17.92 1.34 23.56
C TYR A 357 19.38 1.18 23.13
N GLY A 358 19.73 1.68 21.95
CA GLY A 358 20.84 1.19 21.15
C GLY A 358 21.16 2.11 19.97
N GLU A 359 22.22 1.77 19.26
CA GLU A 359 22.46 2.21 17.89
C GLU A 359 21.32 1.75 16.98
N VAL A 360 20.69 2.72 16.32
CA VAL A 360 19.71 2.52 15.27
C VAL A 360 19.99 3.60 14.23
N ASP A 361 19.97 3.23 12.97
CA ASP A 361 20.27 4.13 11.86
C ASP A 361 19.06 4.17 10.93
N LEU A 362 19.04 5.12 10.00
CA LEU A 362 18.07 5.12 8.91
C LEU A 362 18.77 4.80 7.60
N HIS A 363 18.31 3.79 6.87
CA HIS A 363 18.79 3.50 5.53
C HIS A 363 17.74 3.87 4.48
N VAL A 364 18.22 4.31 3.32
CA VAL A 364 17.39 4.71 2.18
C VAL A 364 17.59 3.73 1.02
N SER A 365 16.52 3.48 0.27
CA SER A 365 16.58 2.87 -1.06
C SER A 365 15.56 3.56 -1.96
N TYR A 366 15.84 3.66 -3.25
CA TYR A 366 14.91 4.23 -4.21
C TYR A 366 14.77 3.39 -5.47
N SER A 367 13.65 3.56 -6.16
CA SER A 367 13.31 2.93 -7.43
C SER A 367 12.83 3.97 -8.44
N ASP A 368 13.38 3.93 -9.65
CA ASP A 368 13.04 4.84 -10.76
C ASP A 368 12.14 4.16 -11.82
N ASP A 369 11.68 2.93 -11.56
CA ASP A 369 10.93 2.11 -12.51
C ASP A 369 9.62 1.57 -11.95
N GLY A 370 9.03 2.21 -10.95
CA GLY A 370 7.77 1.76 -10.34
C GLY A 370 7.92 0.59 -9.37
N GLY A 371 9.15 0.37 -8.89
CA GLY A 371 9.49 -0.59 -7.85
C GLY A 371 9.89 -1.98 -8.36
N PHE A 372 10.23 -2.11 -9.65
CA PHE A 372 10.79 -3.36 -10.19
C PHE A 372 12.24 -3.55 -9.75
N ASN A 373 13.03 -2.47 -9.79
CA ASN A 373 14.41 -2.47 -9.33
C ASN A 373 14.60 -1.38 -8.28
N TRP A 374 15.37 -1.71 -7.25
CA TRP A 374 15.70 -0.83 -6.14
C TRP A 374 17.22 -0.72 -6.03
N THR A 375 17.70 0.45 -5.61
CA THR A 375 19.11 0.58 -5.23
C THR A 375 19.41 -0.32 -4.03
N ALA A 376 20.67 -0.73 -3.89
CA ALA A 376 21.13 -1.29 -2.62
C ALA A 376 20.82 -0.28 -1.49
N PRO A 377 20.32 -0.72 -0.32
CA PRO A 377 20.16 0.15 0.83
C PRO A 377 21.47 0.86 1.17
N PHE A 378 21.39 2.16 1.50
CA PHE A 378 22.55 2.99 1.81
C PHE A 378 22.26 3.98 2.94
N ASP A 379 23.32 4.42 3.62
CA ASP A 379 23.28 5.50 4.61
C ASP A 379 22.95 6.83 3.91
N PRO A 380 21.93 7.59 4.36
CA PRO A 380 21.66 8.91 3.82
C PRO A 380 22.85 9.83 4.13
N VAL A 381 23.30 10.56 3.12
CA VAL A 381 24.44 11.47 3.22
C VAL A 381 24.07 12.91 2.87
N ASP A 382 24.83 13.86 3.41
CA ASP A 382 24.75 15.25 2.99
C ASP A 382 25.51 15.52 1.68
N ALA A 383 25.42 16.76 1.19
CA ALA A 383 26.10 17.18 -0.04
C ALA A 383 27.65 17.08 0.02
N ALA A 384 28.23 16.92 1.21
CA ALA A 384 29.66 16.68 1.41
C ALA A 384 30.01 15.20 1.58
N GLY A 385 29.01 14.31 1.60
CA GLY A 385 29.17 12.87 1.76
C GLY A 385 29.25 12.40 3.22
N ASN A 386 28.89 13.25 4.19
CA ASN A 386 28.82 12.83 5.60
C ASN A 386 27.48 12.16 5.86
N HIS A 387 27.49 11.09 6.65
CA HIS A 387 26.24 10.42 7.06
C HIS A 387 25.38 11.35 7.92
N VAL A 388 24.06 11.31 7.73
CA VAL A 388 23.12 12.22 8.43
C VAL A 388 22.17 11.51 9.39
N ALA A 389 22.15 10.18 9.40
CA ALA A 389 21.30 9.35 10.25
C ALA A 389 21.99 8.03 10.64
N ASP A 390 23.28 8.13 10.95
CA ASP A 390 24.19 7.05 11.39
C ASP A 390 24.45 7.29 12.89
N GLY A 391 23.82 6.46 13.73
CA GLY A 391 23.87 6.55 15.17
C GLY A 391 25.17 6.00 15.74
N ASP A 392 25.68 6.60 16.82
CA ASP A 392 26.93 6.15 17.43
C ASP A 392 26.75 5.06 18.50
N GLY A 393 25.50 4.79 18.89
CA GLY A 393 25.17 3.83 19.94
C GLY A 393 25.59 4.25 21.36
N GLU A 394 26.10 5.46 21.57
CA GLU A 394 26.70 5.90 22.82
C GLU A 394 25.68 6.44 23.84
N GLY A 395 26.16 6.64 25.07
CA GLY A 395 25.39 7.25 26.15
C GLY A 395 24.45 6.30 26.89
N THR A 396 23.58 6.89 27.70
CA THR A 396 22.59 6.18 28.55
C THR A 396 21.24 6.90 28.53
N PRO A 397 20.14 6.28 29.01
CA PRO A 397 18.88 6.99 29.18
C PRO A 397 18.99 8.31 29.95
N ALA A 398 19.84 8.38 30.97
CA ALA A 398 20.05 9.60 31.75
C ALA A 398 20.78 10.72 30.99
N THR A 399 21.56 10.38 29.95
CA THR A 399 22.35 11.33 29.14
C THR A 399 21.75 11.55 27.75
N SER A 400 20.52 11.09 27.49
CA SER A 400 19.89 11.15 26.16
C SER A 400 19.83 12.55 25.54
N ASN A 401 19.72 13.61 26.35
CA ASN A 401 19.76 15.00 25.87
C ASN A 401 21.15 15.41 25.34
N GLU A 402 22.22 14.77 25.81
CA GLU A 402 23.61 15.00 25.39
C GLU A 402 24.04 14.06 24.25
N ASN A 403 23.31 12.96 24.05
CA ASN A 403 23.57 11.91 23.06
C ASN A 403 22.36 11.71 22.14
N ARG A 404 21.93 12.79 21.48
CA ARG A 404 20.79 12.77 20.55
C ARG A 404 21.06 11.98 19.27
N ASP A 405 22.34 11.87 18.90
CA ASP A 405 22.89 11.09 17.81
C ASP A 405 23.21 9.63 18.18
N CYS A 406 22.79 9.15 19.35
CA CYS A 406 22.94 7.73 19.68
C CYS A 406 22.24 6.81 18.67
N GLY A 407 21.10 7.24 18.14
CA GLY A 407 20.36 6.50 17.15
C GLY A 407 19.22 7.34 16.58
N PHE A 408 18.75 6.93 15.41
CA PHE A 408 17.70 7.51 14.59
C PHE A 408 16.77 6.39 14.11
N GLY A 409 15.47 6.49 14.37
CA GLY A 409 14.51 5.45 13.98
C GLY A 409 13.09 5.97 13.86
N ASP A 410 12.16 5.07 13.60
CA ASP A 410 10.73 5.36 13.39
C ASP A 410 10.48 6.42 12.29
N PRO A 411 10.95 6.23 11.05
CA PRO A 411 10.91 7.24 10.01
C PRO A 411 9.47 7.55 9.56
N SER A 412 9.17 8.84 9.48
CA SER A 412 7.97 9.39 8.84
C SER A 412 8.37 10.19 7.62
N LEU A 413 7.71 9.98 6.46
CA LEU A 413 8.18 10.53 5.17
C LEU A 413 7.01 11.07 4.32
N VAL A 414 7.25 12.18 3.61
CA VAL A 414 6.36 12.72 2.56
C VAL A 414 7.18 13.33 1.43
N ALA A 415 6.63 13.28 0.22
CA ALA A 415 7.10 14.04 -0.93
C ALA A 415 6.14 15.19 -1.21
N ASP A 416 6.67 16.40 -1.41
CA ASP A 416 5.87 17.54 -1.80
C ASP A 416 5.31 17.36 -3.22
N CYS A 417 4.02 17.60 -3.38
CA CYS A 417 3.33 17.35 -4.63
C CYS A 417 3.70 18.30 -5.78
N GLU A 418 4.31 19.46 -5.48
CA GLU A 418 4.65 20.46 -6.49
C GLU A 418 6.15 20.53 -6.79
N SER A 419 7.00 20.41 -5.77
CA SER A 419 8.45 20.47 -5.93
C SER A 419 9.11 19.10 -6.07
N GLY A 420 8.52 18.05 -5.46
CA GLY A 420 9.16 16.75 -5.31
C GLY A 420 10.20 16.69 -4.18
N ASP A 421 10.36 17.77 -3.40
CA ASP A 421 11.22 17.77 -2.21
C ASP A 421 10.67 16.77 -1.18
N LEU A 422 11.57 16.12 -0.44
CA LEU A 422 11.22 15.17 0.61
C LEU A 422 11.40 15.80 1.98
N LEU A 423 10.44 15.52 2.87
CA LEU A 423 10.52 15.81 4.30
C LEU A 423 10.50 14.48 5.06
N MET A 424 11.55 14.24 5.83
CA MET A 424 11.67 13.08 6.72
C MET A 424 11.72 13.54 8.17
N MET A 425 11.00 12.84 9.04
CA MET A 425 11.06 13.00 10.49
C MET A 425 11.36 11.66 11.14
N GLY A 426 11.94 11.68 12.33
CA GLY A 426 12.24 10.46 13.07
C GLY A 426 12.47 10.73 14.54
N VAL A 427 12.58 9.65 15.28
CA VAL A 427 12.93 9.61 16.69
C VAL A 427 14.44 9.55 16.83
N CYS A 428 15.02 10.23 17.82
CA CYS A 428 16.45 10.15 18.08
C CYS A 428 16.85 10.05 19.57
N GLY A 429 18.08 9.60 19.81
CA GLY A 429 18.73 9.54 21.12
C GLY A 429 18.60 8.22 21.88
N ARG A 430 19.00 8.23 23.16
CA ARG A 430 19.21 7.03 24.00
C ARG A 430 18.10 6.79 25.04
N ILE A 431 16.85 7.14 24.75
CA ILE A 431 15.75 6.89 25.70
C ILE A 431 14.50 6.35 25.01
N PRO A 432 13.99 5.17 25.41
CA PRO A 432 12.74 4.67 24.87
C PRO A 432 11.56 5.42 25.49
N ILE A 433 10.45 5.53 24.75
CA ILE A 433 9.26 6.28 25.19
C ILE A 433 8.75 5.87 26.59
N GLY A 434 8.88 4.59 26.95
CA GLY A 434 8.44 4.06 28.24
C GLY A 434 9.20 4.61 29.45
N GLN A 435 10.39 5.19 29.23
CA GLN A 435 11.28 5.72 30.27
C GLN A 435 11.36 7.25 30.27
N CYS A 436 10.75 7.92 29.30
CA CYS A 436 10.82 9.37 29.15
C CYS A 436 10.25 10.12 30.37
N THR A 437 10.83 11.29 30.63
CA THR A 437 10.25 12.37 31.43
C THR A 437 10.34 13.65 30.63
N ARG A 438 9.55 14.68 30.96
CA ARG A 438 9.61 15.95 30.23
C ARG A 438 11.02 16.57 30.19
N GLU A 439 11.82 16.31 31.22
CA GLU A 439 13.22 16.78 31.34
C GLU A 439 14.21 15.93 30.53
N ILE A 440 13.88 14.66 30.29
CA ILE A 440 14.67 13.73 29.46
C ILE A 440 13.70 13.04 28.50
N PRO A 441 13.22 13.76 27.47
CA PRO A 441 12.28 13.21 26.51
C PRO A 441 13.01 12.39 25.44
N GLN A 442 12.23 11.59 24.72
CA GLN A 442 12.68 11.03 23.45
C GLN A 442 12.97 12.17 22.46
N GLY A 443 14.07 12.07 21.73
CA GLY A 443 14.45 13.09 20.76
C GLY A 443 13.62 13.00 19.49
N LEU A 444 13.46 14.13 18.80
CA LEU A 444 12.81 14.25 17.50
C LEU A 444 13.75 14.95 16.53
N ALA A 445 13.96 14.33 15.37
CA ALA A 445 14.85 14.83 14.33
C ALA A 445 14.08 15.03 13.01
N ILE A 446 14.56 15.97 12.20
CA ILE A 446 14.00 16.33 10.89
C ILE A 446 15.12 16.45 9.85
N TRP A 447 14.84 16.00 8.63
CA TRP A 447 15.70 16.08 7.46
C TRP A 447 14.90 16.49 6.22
N HIS A 448 15.60 17.11 5.27
CA HIS A 448 15.05 17.43 3.95
C HIS A 448 15.94 16.92 2.83
N SER A 449 15.34 16.53 1.71
CA SER A 449 16.04 16.24 0.45
C SER A 449 15.40 17.02 -0.70
N ARG A 450 16.23 17.52 -1.62
CA ARG A 450 15.80 18.32 -2.79
C ARG A 450 16.14 17.67 -4.14
N ASP A 451 16.63 16.44 -4.09
CA ASP A 451 17.14 15.70 -5.25
C ASP A 451 16.59 14.27 -5.30
N GLY A 452 15.42 14.06 -4.68
CA GLY A 452 14.72 12.79 -4.66
C GLY A 452 15.43 11.71 -3.84
N GLY A 453 15.97 12.10 -2.69
CA GLY A 453 16.53 11.19 -1.69
C GLY A 453 18.00 10.82 -1.91
N GLU A 454 18.71 11.49 -2.83
CA GLU A 454 20.13 11.23 -3.10
C GLU A 454 21.03 11.89 -2.06
N THR A 455 20.70 13.13 -1.68
CA THR A 455 21.33 13.82 -0.55
C THR A 455 20.29 14.40 0.39
N TRP A 456 20.69 14.53 1.66
CA TRP A 456 19.85 14.98 2.76
C TRP A 456 20.53 16.09 3.55
N THR A 457 19.76 16.96 4.19
CA THR A 457 20.33 17.91 5.15
C THR A 457 20.92 17.17 6.36
N GLN A 458 21.83 17.81 7.09
CA GLN A 458 22.11 17.38 8.47
C GLN A 458 20.82 17.42 9.29
N TRP A 459 20.69 16.50 10.25
CA TRP A 459 19.52 16.42 11.11
C TRP A 459 19.43 17.64 12.03
N LYS A 460 18.20 18.02 12.39
CA LYS A 460 17.92 19.08 13.36
C LYS A 460 17.06 18.54 14.50
N ASP A 461 17.51 18.74 15.74
CA ASP A 461 16.70 18.47 16.94
C ASP A 461 15.53 19.46 17.01
N ILE A 462 14.30 18.96 17.00
CA ILE A 462 13.06 19.74 17.13
C ILE A 462 12.29 19.40 18.42
N THR A 463 12.88 18.63 19.32
CA THR A 463 12.23 18.04 20.50
C THR A 463 11.55 19.10 21.39
N GLU A 464 12.30 20.12 21.80
CA GLU A 464 11.77 21.18 22.67
C GLU A 464 10.72 22.04 21.97
N TYR A 465 10.85 22.24 20.65
CA TYR A 465 9.86 23.00 19.90
C TYR A 465 8.51 22.27 19.90
N ILE A 466 8.51 20.97 19.55
CA ILE A 466 7.27 20.17 19.49
C ILE A 466 6.66 19.98 20.88
N LEU A 467 7.44 19.65 21.90
CA LEU A 467 6.92 19.50 23.27
C LEU A 467 6.35 20.82 23.81
N GLY A 468 6.98 21.96 23.51
CA GLY A 468 6.50 23.29 23.88
C GLY A 468 5.16 23.69 23.26
N LEU A 469 4.72 23.02 22.18
CA LEU A 469 3.36 23.18 21.65
C LEU A 469 2.29 22.60 22.58
N LEU A 470 2.65 21.65 23.45
CA LEU A 470 1.75 20.94 24.35
C LEU A 470 1.90 21.36 25.83
N ASP A 471 3.05 21.92 26.21
CA ASP A 471 3.29 22.39 27.58
C ASP A 471 2.22 23.41 28.03
N ASP A 472 1.62 23.14 29.18
CA ASP A 472 0.49 23.82 29.82
C ASP A 472 -0.79 23.96 28.96
N LYS A 473 -0.85 23.25 27.83
CA LYS A 473 -1.93 23.32 26.83
C LYS A 473 -2.63 22.00 26.58
N CYS A 474 -2.25 20.93 27.27
CA CYS A 474 -2.85 19.61 27.14
C CYS A 474 -3.51 19.14 28.44
N GLN A 475 -4.34 18.09 28.37
CA GLN A 475 -5.19 17.62 29.48
C GLN A 475 -4.45 17.39 30.81
N TYR A 476 -3.17 17.05 30.77
CA TYR A 476 -2.34 16.75 31.95
C TYR A 476 -1.25 17.81 32.19
N GLY A 477 -1.36 18.98 31.56
CA GLY A 477 -0.41 20.09 31.66
C GLY A 477 0.92 19.85 30.94
N ARG A 478 1.34 18.60 30.68
CA ARG A 478 2.53 18.30 29.89
C ARG A 478 2.54 16.88 29.34
N VAL A 479 3.44 16.64 28.41
CA VAL A 479 3.79 15.33 27.85
C VAL A 479 5.22 14.98 28.26
N ASP A 480 5.43 13.80 28.85
CA ASP A 480 6.76 13.36 29.29
C ASP A 480 7.64 12.90 28.12
N GLY A 481 7.03 12.47 27.02
CA GLY A 481 7.72 12.13 25.78
C GLY A 481 6.71 11.78 24.69
N LEU A 482 7.07 12.02 23.44
CA LEU A 482 6.26 11.69 22.27
C LEU A 482 7.15 11.21 21.12
N PHE A 483 6.51 10.53 20.17
CA PHE A 483 7.10 10.16 18.90
C PHE A 483 6.10 10.47 17.79
N PHE A 484 6.62 10.91 16.64
CA PHE A 484 5.84 10.88 15.40
C PHE A 484 5.74 9.45 14.91
N THR A 485 4.56 9.08 14.42
CA THR A 485 4.30 7.70 14.05
C THR A 485 4.93 7.38 12.72
N ALA A 486 5.85 6.42 12.73
CA ALA A 486 6.50 5.97 11.50
C ALA A 486 5.51 5.54 10.41
N GLY A 487 5.92 5.71 9.15
CA GLY A 487 5.09 5.53 7.96
C GLY A 487 4.90 6.84 7.19
N ARG A 488 3.95 6.87 6.26
CA ARG A 488 3.74 8.02 5.39
C ARG A 488 3.08 9.19 6.15
N MET A 489 3.61 10.40 5.99
CA MET A 489 2.91 11.64 6.35
C MET A 489 1.98 12.04 5.20
N VAL A 490 0.88 12.73 5.52
CA VAL A 490 -0.15 13.05 4.54
C VAL A 490 -0.03 14.50 4.12
N GLN A 491 0.20 14.76 2.84
CA GLN A 491 0.00 16.09 2.30
C GLN A 491 -1.46 16.26 1.86
N SER A 492 -2.08 17.35 2.30
CA SER A 492 -3.45 17.70 1.98
C SER A 492 -3.64 17.89 0.47
N LYS A 493 -4.79 17.43 -0.04
CA LYS A 493 -5.27 17.68 -1.39
C LYS A 493 -6.14 18.94 -1.44
N TYR A 494 -6.64 19.42 -0.30
CA TYR A 494 -7.59 20.55 -0.21
C TYR A 494 -7.02 21.81 0.43
N VAL A 495 -6.03 21.69 1.33
CA VAL A 495 -5.51 22.79 2.15
C VAL A 495 -4.14 23.20 1.66
N LYS A 496 -4.07 24.36 1.02
CA LYS A 496 -2.83 25.02 0.65
C LYS A 496 -2.71 26.36 1.38
N VAL A 497 -1.59 26.56 2.08
CA VAL A 497 -1.32 27.80 2.82
C VAL A 497 0.05 28.30 2.39
N GLY A 498 0.11 29.55 1.90
CA GLY A 498 1.34 30.08 1.33
C GLY A 498 1.79 29.29 0.10
N SER A 499 3.02 28.76 0.13
CA SER A 499 3.61 28.04 -0.99
C SER A 499 3.40 26.52 -0.95
N HIS A 500 3.01 25.93 0.19
CA HIS A 500 2.92 24.48 0.34
C HIS A 500 1.50 24.03 0.65
N TYR A 501 1.17 22.82 0.22
CA TYR A 501 0.03 22.10 0.75
C TYR A 501 0.35 21.63 2.17
N ARG A 502 -0.63 21.76 3.07
CA ARG A 502 -0.48 21.39 4.47
C ARG A 502 -0.08 19.93 4.60
N VAL A 503 0.94 19.64 5.39
CA VAL A 503 1.33 18.26 5.72
C VAL A 503 0.85 17.92 7.13
N TYR A 504 0.28 16.74 7.31
CA TYR A 504 -0.17 16.18 8.57
C TYR A 504 0.71 15.00 9.00
N VAL A 505 1.00 14.94 10.28
CA VAL A 505 1.64 13.79 10.93
C VAL A 505 0.98 13.55 12.29
N VAL A 506 0.87 12.29 12.70
CA VAL A 506 0.29 11.95 14.00
C VAL A 506 1.40 11.63 14.99
N ALA A 507 1.21 12.00 16.25
CA ALA A 507 2.12 11.64 17.33
C ALA A 507 1.40 10.90 18.45
N GLY A 508 2.08 9.92 19.05
CA GLY A 508 1.69 9.30 20.31
C GLY A 508 2.54 9.87 21.44
N GLY A 509 1.92 10.41 22.49
CA GLY A 509 2.62 11.00 23.63
C GLY A 509 2.16 10.45 24.97
N ARG A 510 3.10 10.20 25.87
CA ARG A 510 2.84 9.73 27.23
C ARG A 510 2.68 10.91 28.18
N SER A 511 1.59 10.92 28.94
CA SER A 511 1.39 11.92 29.99
C SER A 511 2.19 11.60 31.26
N ALA A 512 2.32 12.59 32.16
CA ALA A 512 2.99 12.48 33.45
C ALA A 512 2.43 11.37 34.38
N SER A 513 1.20 10.89 34.12
CA SER A 513 0.62 9.75 34.85
C SER A 513 1.27 8.41 34.47
N LYS A 514 2.02 8.35 33.36
CA LYS A 514 2.68 7.16 32.78
C LYS A 514 1.76 5.99 32.41
N VAL A 515 0.44 6.09 32.59
CA VAL A 515 -0.50 4.98 32.33
C VAL A 515 -1.17 5.10 30.95
N ASP A 516 -1.38 6.33 30.45
CA ASP A 516 -2.13 6.57 29.22
C ASP A 516 -1.35 7.35 28.16
N THR A 517 -1.33 6.81 26.95
CA THR A 517 -0.84 7.49 25.74
C THR A 517 -2.00 8.19 25.03
N GLN A 518 -1.82 9.48 24.78
CA GLN A 518 -2.70 10.34 24.00
C GLN A 518 -2.15 10.52 22.58
N CYS A 519 -3.02 10.80 21.62
CA CYS A 519 -2.61 11.06 20.24
C CYS A 519 -3.05 12.43 19.74
N TRP A 520 -2.11 13.19 19.18
CA TRP A 520 -2.35 14.47 18.54
C TRP A 520 -1.98 14.38 17.06
N VAL A 521 -2.71 15.13 16.23
CA VAL A 521 -2.29 15.38 14.85
C VAL A 521 -1.58 16.73 14.83
N PHE A 522 -0.38 16.75 14.27
CA PHE A 522 0.39 17.95 14.02
C PHE A 522 0.33 18.29 12.54
N TYR A 523 0.52 19.56 12.21
CA TYR A 523 0.60 20.00 10.83
C TYR A 523 1.64 21.09 10.61
N THR A 524 2.12 21.18 9.37
CA THR A 524 3.01 22.22 8.86
C THR A 524 2.48 22.76 7.53
N ASP A 525 2.60 24.07 7.33
CA ASP A 525 2.23 24.79 6.11
C ASP A 525 3.45 25.31 5.33
N ASP A 526 4.65 25.02 5.82
CA ASP A 526 5.93 25.47 5.29
C ASP A 526 6.93 24.32 5.18
N PHE A 527 6.41 23.10 5.02
CA PHE A 527 7.16 21.88 4.76
C PHE A 527 8.20 21.54 5.85
N GLY A 528 7.80 21.74 7.11
CA GLY A 528 8.51 21.28 8.30
C GLY A 528 9.32 22.35 9.03
N GLU A 529 9.29 23.61 8.57
CA GLU A 529 9.97 24.73 9.25
C GLU A 529 9.23 25.14 10.53
N THR A 530 7.91 25.20 10.50
CA THR A 530 7.04 25.43 11.65
C THR A 530 5.94 24.37 11.78
N TRP A 531 5.54 24.10 13.01
CA TRP A 531 4.58 23.05 13.37
C TRP A 531 3.50 23.59 14.30
N ASN A 532 2.29 23.07 14.14
CA ASN A 532 1.10 23.38 14.93
C ASN A 532 0.35 22.11 15.31
N VAL A 533 -0.46 22.17 16.38
CA VAL A 533 -1.39 21.10 16.74
C VAL A 533 -2.71 21.33 16.02
N LEU A 534 -3.27 20.28 15.41
CA LEU A 534 -4.58 20.33 14.76
C LEU A 534 -5.70 20.37 15.81
N GLY A 535 -6.46 21.45 15.82
CA GLY A 535 -7.52 21.70 16.80
C GLY A 535 -7.01 22.03 18.20
N ASP A 536 -7.88 21.81 19.19
CA ASP A 536 -7.60 22.09 20.60
C ASP A 536 -6.70 21.00 21.23
N PRO A 537 -5.47 21.31 21.67
CA PRO A 537 -4.56 20.34 22.30
C PRO A 537 -5.11 19.72 23.59
N MET A 538 -6.11 20.33 24.24
CA MET A 538 -6.85 19.75 25.37
C MET A 538 -7.79 18.62 24.97
N LYS A 539 -8.13 18.52 23.68
CA LYS A 539 -9.04 17.52 23.11
C LYS A 539 -8.32 16.75 21.99
N PRO A 540 -7.32 15.91 22.35
CA PRO A 540 -6.56 15.13 21.37
C PRO A 540 -7.46 14.23 20.54
N ALA A 541 -6.95 13.80 19.37
CA ALA A 541 -7.61 12.84 18.48
C ALA A 541 -7.99 11.54 19.22
N LEU A 542 -7.16 11.15 20.19
CA LEU A 542 -7.45 10.06 21.11
C LEU A 542 -6.90 10.37 22.51
N THR A 543 -7.72 10.16 23.55
CA THR A 543 -7.39 10.53 24.93
C THR A 543 -6.71 9.42 25.74
N THR A 544 -6.81 8.15 25.32
CA THR A 544 -6.21 7.00 26.02
C THR A 544 -5.99 5.84 25.06
N GLY A 545 -5.01 4.99 25.36
CA GLY A 545 -4.74 3.76 24.62
C GLY A 545 -4.24 4.00 23.20
N GLY A 546 -3.77 5.20 22.89
CA GLY A 546 -3.18 5.54 21.60
C GLY A 546 -1.79 4.95 21.43
N ALA A 547 -1.51 4.41 20.25
CA ALA A 547 -0.17 4.00 19.82
C ALA A 547 -0.16 4.05 18.29
N GLU A 548 1.00 4.28 17.68
CA GLU A 548 1.27 4.19 16.23
C GLU A 548 0.07 4.50 15.29
N PRO A 549 -0.67 5.61 15.47
CA PRO A 549 -1.75 5.95 14.56
C PRO A 549 -1.25 6.37 13.16
N LYS A 550 -2.23 6.67 12.30
CA LYS A 550 -2.10 7.30 10.99
C LYS A 550 -3.20 8.34 10.84
N CYS A 551 -2.99 9.29 9.94
CA CYS A 551 -4.06 10.14 9.44
C CYS A 551 -4.21 9.98 7.93
N GLU A 552 -5.34 10.42 7.39
CA GLU A 552 -5.59 10.56 5.94
C GLU A 552 -6.71 11.59 5.72
N GLU A 553 -6.94 12.02 4.48
CA GLU A 553 -7.95 13.05 4.18
C GLU A 553 -9.18 12.45 3.50
N LEU A 554 -10.35 12.64 4.12
CA LEU A 554 -11.65 12.16 3.61
C LEU A 554 -12.10 12.97 2.39
N PRO A 555 -13.05 12.45 1.59
CA PRO A 555 -13.55 13.16 0.40
C PRO A 555 -14.14 14.55 0.69
N ASP A 556 -14.60 14.84 1.90
CA ASP A 556 -15.13 16.15 2.31
C ASP A 556 -14.06 17.10 2.90
N GLY A 557 -12.79 16.69 2.88
CA GLY A 557 -11.68 17.44 3.48
C GLY A 557 -11.55 17.33 4.99
N SER A 558 -12.35 16.48 5.65
CA SER A 558 -12.12 16.11 7.05
C SER A 558 -10.87 15.24 7.20
N VAL A 559 -10.17 15.35 8.33
CA VAL A 559 -9.00 14.51 8.62
C VAL A 559 -9.42 13.25 9.35
N LEU A 560 -9.18 12.09 8.75
CA LEU A 560 -9.35 10.77 9.34
C LEU A 560 -8.19 10.48 10.29
N PHE A 561 -8.49 9.84 11.41
CA PHE A 561 -7.53 9.23 12.32
C PHE A 561 -7.76 7.71 12.35
N SER A 562 -6.68 6.93 12.20
CA SER A 562 -6.67 5.48 12.34
C SER A 562 -5.61 5.06 13.35
N GLY A 563 -6.03 4.63 14.54
CA GLY A 563 -5.16 4.24 15.65
C GLY A 563 -5.00 2.73 15.79
N ARG A 564 -3.76 2.28 16.03
CA ARG A 564 -3.47 0.92 16.48
C ARG A 564 -4.25 0.64 17.76
N ALA A 565 -4.91 -0.51 17.83
CA ALA A 565 -5.62 -0.95 19.03
C ALA A 565 -5.38 -2.43 19.32
N SER A 566 -5.73 -2.87 20.52
CA SER A 566 -5.77 -4.28 20.91
C SER A 566 -7.17 -4.86 20.68
N GLY A 567 -7.26 -6.20 20.60
CA GLY A 567 -8.54 -6.91 20.51
C GLY A 567 -9.08 -7.12 19.09
N GLY A 568 -8.22 -7.11 18.06
CA GLY A 568 -8.63 -7.41 16.68
C GLY A 568 -9.26 -6.24 15.93
N VAL A 569 -9.08 -5.01 16.41
CA VAL A 569 -9.78 -3.81 15.93
C VAL A 569 -8.80 -2.65 15.67
N ARG A 570 -9.27 -1.62 14.96
CA ARG A 570 -8.66 -0.28 14.91
C ARG A 570 -9.51 0.72 15.67
N THR A 571 -8.88 1.82 16.10
CA THR A 571 -9.60 3.00 16.64
C THR A 571 -9.70 4.04 15.54
N TRP A 572 -10.88 4.63 15.37
CA TRP A 572 -11.16 5.61 14.33
C TRP A 572 -11.62 6.91 14.97
N ASN A 573 -11.21 8.04 14.41
CA ASN A 573 -11.78 9.35 14.73
C ASN A 573 -11.77 10.26 13.49
N ILE A 574 -12.54 11.33 13.50
CA ILE A 574 -12.65 12.27 12.39
C ILE A 574 -12.57 13.69 12.93
N PHE A 575 -11.71 14.51 12.34
CA PHE A 575 -11.63 15.95 12.61
C PHE A 575 -12.37 16.74 11.54
N SER A 576 -13.26 17.65 11.96
CA SER A 576 -13.91 18.60 11.05
C SER A 576 -13.46 20.01 11.35
N TYR A 577 -13.06 20.73 10.30
CA TYR A 577 -12.63 22.13 10.38
C TYR A 577 -13.80 23.06 10.66
N THR A 578 -13.56 24.01 11.57
CA THR A 578 -14.34 25.23 11.73
C THR A 578 -13.59 26.46 11.21
N ASP A 579 -12.25 26.40 11.20
CA ASP A 579 -11.36 27.32 10.50
C ASP A 579 -10.18 26.53 9.92
N VAL A 580 -10.13 26.41 8.58
CA VAL A 580 -9.08 25.67 7.88
C VAL A 580 -7.72 26.37 8.01
N ALA A 581 -7.70 27.70 7.88
CA ALA A 581 -6.45 28.46 7.88
C ALA A 581 -5.77 28.38 9.26
N ALA A 582 -6.55 28.59 10.33
CA ALA A 582 -6.07 28.49 11.70
C ALA A 582 -5.87 27.03 12.18
N GLY A 583 -6.36 26.05 11.42
CA GLY A 583 -6.34 24.64 11.82
C GLY A 583 -7.26 24.34 13.01
N GLU A 584 -8.30 25.17 13.20
CA GLU A 584 -9.28 25.01 14.27
C GLU A 584 -10.44 24.11 13.83
N GLY A 585 -11.00 23.39 14.80
CA GLY A 585 -12.06 22.44 14.56
C GLY A 585 -12.27 21.54 15.75
N TYR A 586 -12.92 20.40 15.51
CA TYR A 586 -13.22 19.44 16.56
C TYR A 586 -13.10 18.00 16.06
N TRP A 587 -12.61 17.15 16.96
CA TRP A 587 -12.67 15.70 16.81
C TRP A 587 -14.07 15.17 17.15
N ASP A 588 -14.52 14.16 16.42
CA ASP A 588 -15.71 13.39 16.77
C ASP A 588 -15.46 12.49 18.00
N THR A 589 -16.46 11.69 18.38
CA THR A 589 -16.27 10.64 19.38
C THR A 589 -15.59 9.44 18.74
N ALA A 590 -14.37 9.11 19.20
CA ALA A 590 -13.62 7.96 18.70
C ALA A 590 -14.43 6.64 18.81
N ALA A 591 -14.31 5.79 17.79
CA ALA A 591 -14.98 4.50 17.73
C ALA A 591 -13.98 3.37 17.48
N LYS A 592 -14.23 2.18 18.03
CA LYS A 592 -13.45 0.97 17.74
C LYS A 592 -14.25 0.03 16.86
N GLY A 593 -13.60 -0.59 15.89
CA GLY A 593 -14.25 -1.53 14.98
C GLY A 593 -13.28 -2.50 14.35
N ALA A 594 -13.77 -3.71 14.11
CA ALA A 594 -13.04 -4.72 13.35
C ALA A 594 -13.14 -4.39 11.86
N MET A 595 -12.06 -4.61 11.13
CA MET A 595 -12.07 -4.60 9.66
C MET A 595 -12.45 -6.00 9.14
N ALA A 596 -12.59 -6.14 7.83
CA ALA A 596 -13.03 -7.40 7.20
C ALA A 596 -12.16 -8.61 7.60
N SER A 597 -10.83 -8.44 7.66
CA SER A 597 -9.90 -9.49 8.11
C SER A 597 -9.69 -9.55 9.63
N GLY A 598 -10.28 -8.61 10.39
CA GLY A 598 -9.76 -8.21 11.70
C GLY A 598 -8.43 -7.45 11.59
N ALA A 599 -7.93 -6.95 12.72
CA ALA A 599 -6.72 -6.12 12.77
C ALA A 599 -5.84 -6.45 13.99
N ALA A 600 -4.64 -6.99 13.76
CA ALA A 600 -3.70 -7.25 14.84
C ALA A 600 -3.21 -5.92 15.43
N SER A 601 -2.71 -5.95 16.67
CA SER A 601 -2.11 -4.76 17.28
C SER A 601 -0.74 -4.45 16.65
N CYS A 602 -0.78 -3.76 15.52
CA CYS A 602 0.36 -3.44 14.67
C CYS A 602 0.20 -2.06 14.03
N ASN A 603 1.33 -1.42 13.72
CA ASN A 603 1.38 -0.31 12.78
C ASN A 603 0.95 -0.82 11.39
N GLY A 604 0.33 0.08 10.64
CA GLY A 604 -0.13 -0.11 9.28
C GLY A 604 -0.71 1.22 8.80
N ASP A 605 -0.83 1.38 7.49
CA ASP A 605 -1.04 2.67 6.83
C ASP A 605 -2.48 2.83 6.34
N ALA A 606 -2.90 4.07 6.13
CA ALA A 606 -4.19 4.39 5.55
C ALA A 606 -3.99 5.13 4.22
N LEU A 607 -4.84 4.89 3.23
CA LEU A 607 -4.80 5.59 1.95
C LEU A 607 -6.22 5.77 1.41
N ILE A 608 -6.54 6.97 0.92
CA ILE A 608 -7.81 7.25 0.25
C ILE A 608 -7.56 7.62 -1.21
N LEU A 609 -8.22 6.90 -2.12
CA LEU A 609 -8.11 7.07 -3.56
C LEU A 609 -9.48 7.01 -4.26
N PRO A 610 -9.68 7.80 -5.33
CA PRO A 610 -10.92 7.79 -6.09
C PRO A 610 -10.98 6.58 -7.03
N VAL A 611 -12.17 6.01 -7.17
CA VAL A 611 -12.43 4.79 -7.94
C VAL A 611 -13.77 4.88 -8.68
N LYS A 612 -13.98 3.97 -9.62
CA LYS A 612 -15.31 3.65 -10.13
C LYS A 612 -15.60 2.17 -9.93
N ASP A 613 -16.86 1.89 -9.62
CA ASP A 613 -17.40 0.54 -9.63
C ASP A 613 -17.37 -0.02 -11.06
N THR A 614 -16.85 -1.24 -11.24
CA THR A 614 -16.62 -1.82 -12.58
C THR A 614 -17.88 -2.35 -13.25
N GLU A 615 -18.92 -2.66 -12.47
CA GLU A 615 -20.20 -3.16 -12.98
C GLU A 615 -21.14 -2.03 -13.39
N THR A 616 -21.22 -0.98 -12.57
CA THR A 616 -22.18 0.12 -12.69
C THR A 616 -21.58 1.39 -13.27
N GLY A 617 -20.25 1.55 -13.19
CA GLY A 617 -19.54 2.79 -13.53
C GLY A 617 -19.73 3.92 -12.52
N ALA A 618 -20.33 3.66 -11.35
CA ALA A 618 -20.57 4.68 -10.32
C ALA A 618 -19.25 5.13 -9.67
N ALA A 619 -19.06 6.44 -9.57
CA ALA A 619 -17.87 7.04 -8.95
C ALA A 619 -17.98 7.04 -7.41
N ALA A 620 -16.89 6.65 -6.76
CA ALA A 620 -16.76 6.57 -5.31
C ALA A 620 -15.30 6.79 -4.88
N TYR A 621 -15.03 6.67 -3.58
CA TYR A 621 -13.66 6.56 -3.06
C TYR A 621 -13.49 5.21 -2.34
N LEU A 622 -12.26 4.71 -2.29
CA LEU A 622 -11.88 3.64 -1.36
C LEU A 622 -11.09 4.24 -0.20
N LEU A 623 -11.43 3.80 1.01
CA LEU A 623 -10.54 3.86 2.17
C LEU A 623 -9.82 2.53 2.29
N LEU A 624 -8.50 2.56 2.15
CA LEU A 624 -7.62 1.42 2.35
C LEU A 624 -6.98 1.51 3.74
N GLN A 625 -6.84 0.36 4.39
CA GLN A 625 -6.06 0.22 5.62
C GLN A 625 -5.21 -1.04 5.56
N SER A 626 -3.88 -0.87 5.55
CA SER A 626 -2.97 -2.01 5.67
C SER A 626 -2.81 -2.42 7.13
N THR A 627 -2.79 -3.73 7.38
CA THR A 627 -2.48 -4.35 8.67
C THR A 627 -2.16 -5.84 8.46
N PRO A 628 -1.54 -6.54 9.44
CA PRO A 628 -1.66 -8.00 9.53
C PRO A 628 -3.14 -8.42 9.52
N CYS A 629 -3.56 -9.19 8.51
CA CYS A 629 -4.92 -9.70 8.32
C CYS A 629 -5.24 -10.86 9.28
N HIS A 630 -5.03 -10.62 10.56
CA HIS A 630 -5.29 -11.55 11.66
C HIS A 630 -5.71 -10.75 12.90
N SER A 631 -6.58 -11.28 13.75
CA SER A 631 -7.13 -10.52 14.90
C SER A 631 -6.15 -10.35 16.07
N SER A 632 -5.11 -11.18 16.16
CA SER A 632 -4.22 -11.20 17.34
C SER A 632 -2.74 -11.41 17.07
N ALA A 633 -2.34 -11.68 15.83
CA ALA A 633 -0.98 -12.10 15.50
C ALA A 633 -0.44 -11.26 14.34
N ARG A 634 0.87 -10.97 14.38
CA ARG A 634 1.57 -10.27 13.30
C ARG A 634 1.97 -11.27 12.22
N VAL A 635 0.98 -11.64 11.43
CA VAL A 635 1.08 -12.55 10.29
C VAL A 635 0.10 -12.08 9.23
N ASN A 636 0.33 -12.51 8.00
CA ASN A 636 -0.59 -12.29 6.88
C ASN A 636 -0.88 -10.82 6.56
N VAL A 637 0.13 -9.96 6.50
CA VAL A 637 -0.06 -8.57 6.09
C VAL A 637 -0.86 -8.49 4.78
N GLY A 638 -1.78 -7.53 4.76
CA GLY A 638 -2.66 -7.26 3.64
C GLY A 638 -3.31 -5.89 3.76
N VAL A 639 -4.28 -5.64 2.88
CA VAL A 639 -4.98 -4.36 2.76
C VAL A 639 -6.48 -4.60 2.86
N ASN A 640 -7.10 -4.06 3.90
CA ASN A 640 -8.56 -3.99 4.00
C ASN A 640 -9.07 -2.79 3.20
N TYR A 641 -10.27 -2.89 2.63
CA TYR A 641 -10.91 -1.78 1.94
C TYR A 641 -12.35 -1.54 2.41
N LYS A 642 -12.73 -0.26 2.44
CA LYS A 642 -14.10 0.21 2.62
C LYS A 642 -14.46 1.18 1.52
N VAL A 643 -15.63 1.01 0.92
CA VAL A 643 -16.17 1.90 -0.10
C VAL A 643 -16.80 3.12 0.57
N LEU A 644 -16.49 4.30 0.04
CA LEU A 644 -17.08 5.58 0.43
C LEU A 644 -17.91 6.09 -0.77
N ALA A 645 -19.14 5.58 -0.90
CA ALA A 645 -20.07 5.92 -1.97
C ALA A 645 -21.20 6.84 -1.50
N GLN A 646 -21.48 6.87 -0.19
CA GLN A 646 -22.53 7.61 0.48
C GLN A 646 -21.94 8.46 1.61
N GLY A 647 -21.97 9.79 1.47
CA GLY A 647 -21.21 10.73 2.31
C GLY A 647 -21.40 10.53 3.81
N TYR A 648 -22.64 10.71 4.29
CA TYR A 648 -22.92 10.60 5.72
C TYR A 648 -22.95 9.15 6.23
N ASP A 649 -23.49 8.22 5.45
CA ASP A 649 -23.67 6.84 5.92
C ASP A 649 -22.37 6.04 5.97
N ASP A 650 -21.39 6.35 5.11
CA ASP A 650 -20.09 5.66 5.09
C ASP A 650 -19.06 6.34 6.01
N PHE A 651 -19.04 7.68 6.10
CA PHE A 651 -18.02 8.41 6.86
C PHE A 651 -18.53 9.61 7.68
N GLY A 652 -19.84 9.70 7.94
CA GLY A 652 -20.44 10.79 8.72
C GLY A 652 -20.00 10.88 10.18
N THR A 653 -19.60 9.75 10.76
CA THR A 653 -19.04 9.65 12.10
C THR A 653 -17.95 8.59 12.16
N ALA A 654 -17.12 8.63 13.21
CA ALA A 654 -16.12 7.59 13.44
C ALA A 654 -16.74 6.17 13.52
N LYS A 655 -17.99 6.06 13.96
CA LYS A 655 -18.73 4.79 14.01
C LYS A 655 -19.06 4.25 12.61
N ASN A 656 -19.33 5.12 11.63
CA ASN A 656 -19.60 4.71 10.26
C ASN A 656 -18.34 4.08 9.62
N ILE A 657 -17.18 4.73 9.80
CA ILE A 657 -15.89 4.18 9.36
C ILE A 657 -15.55 2.86 10.07
N ALA A 658 -15.84 2.75 11.36
CA ALA A 658 -15.52 1.58 12.17
C ALA A 658 -16.35 0.33 11.82
N ALA A 659 -17.39 0.45 10.98
CA ALA A 659 -18.31 -0.62 10.67
C ALA A 659 -18.26 -0.99 9.18
N ASP A 660 -18.71 -2.21 8.87
CA ASP A 660 -19.08 -2.64 7.52
C ASP A 660 -17.95 -2.43 6.49
N TRP A 661 -16.78 -2.99 6.77
CA TRP A 661 -15.67 -3.06 5.80
C TRP A 661 -16.00 -4.10 4.74
N ASP A 662 -15.87 -3.72 3.46
CA ASP A 662 -16.38 -4.48 2.32
C ASP A 662 -15.52 -5.69 1.97
N GLY A 663 -14.22 -5.62 2.22
CA GLY A 663 -13.32 -6.75 1.98
C GLY A 663 -11.86 -6.47 2.30
N PHE A 664 -11.00 -7.40 1.89
CA PHE A 664 -9.56 -7.28 2.04
C PHE A 664 -8.82 -8.15 1.01
N LEU A 665 -7.58 -7.76 0.75
CA LEU A 665 -6.56 -8.57 0.07
C LEU A 665 -5.52 -8.99 1.10
N GLN A 666 -5.30 -10.29 1.26
CA GLN A 666 -4.13 -10.81 1.95
C GLN A 666 -2.95 -10.78 0.97
N VAL A 667 -1.92 -9.99 1.27
CA VAL A 667 -0.76 -9.81 0.39
C VAL A 667 0.26 -10.93 0.60
N THR A 668 0.46 -11.32 1.85
CA THR A 668 1.34 -12.43 2.22
C THR A 668 0.66 -13.35 3.19
N SER A 669 1.19 -14.56 3.29
CA SER A 669 0.77 -15.59 4.24
C SER A 669 1.86 -15.92 5.26
N LEU A 670 3.00 -15.23 5.18
CA LEU A 670 4.14 -15.40 6.08
C LEU A 670 3.96 -14.53 7.33
N PRO A 671 4.72 -14.80 8.41
CA PRO A 671 4.84 -13.84 9.49
C PRO A 671 5.29 -12.49 8.93
N SER A 672 4.57 -11.44 9.31
CA SER A 672 4.65 -10.14 8.66
C SER A 672 3.94 -9.10 9.52
N ALA A 673 4.39 -7.85 9.44
CA ALA A 673 4.03 -6.87 10.45
C ALA A 673 3.80 -5.45 9.90
N TYR A 674 4.77 -4.54 10.06
CA TYR A 674 4.56 -3.11 9.79
C TYR A 674 4.46 -2.91 8.28
N SER A 675 3.74 -1.88 7.84
CA SER A 675 3.56 -1.62 6.41
C SER A 675 3.24 -0.15 6.11
N SER A 676 3.54 0.27 4.89
CA SER A 676 3.25 1.61 4.35
C SER A 676 2.73 1.56 2.92
N LEU A 677 1.85 2.51 2.58
CA LEU A 677 1.14 2.64 1.30
C LEU A 677 1.42 4.01 0.67
N THR A 678 1.60 4.06 -0.65
CA THR A 678 1.65 5.32 -1.42
C THR A 678 0.90 5.18 -2.74
N LEU A 679 0.19 6.24 -3.15
CA LEU A 679 -0.50 6.27 -4.45
C LEU A 679 0.47 6.76 -5.53
N MET A 680 0.58 6.01 -6.62
CA MET A 680 1.43 6.32 -7.77
C MET A 680 0.64 7.06 -8.86
N ALA A 681 1.33 7.75 -9.78
CA ALA A 681 0.68 8.57 -10.81
C ALA A 681 -0.14 7.78 -11.84
N ASP A 682 0.17 6.51 -12.05
CA ASP A 682 -0.58 5.59 -12.92
C ASP A 682 -1.81 4.98 -12.20
N GLY A 683 -2.08 5.37 -10.96
CA GLY A 683 -3.20 4.88 -10.17
C GLY A 683 -2.93 3.59 -9.41
N THR A 684 -1.72 3.03 -9.53
CA THR A 684 -1.33 1.87 -8.73
C THR A 684 -0.86 2.31 -7.33
N ILE A 685 -0.68 1.33 -6.46
CA ILE A 685 -0.43 1.54 -5.03
C ILE A 685 0.88 0.85 -4.68
N GLY A 686 1.91 1.64 -4.42
CA GLY A 686 3.16 1.15 -3.86
C GLY A 686 2.95 0.71 -2.41
N PHE A 687 3.29 -0.54 -2.11
CA PHE A 687 3.06 -1.16 -0.81
C PHE A 687 4.33 -1.81 -0.29
N ILE A 688 4.88 -1.30 0.81
CA ILE A 688 6.05 -1.90 1.47
C ILE A 688 5.65 -2.47 2.83
N TYR A 689 6.21 -3.63 3.19
CA TYR A 689 5.88 -4.29 4.45
C TYR A 689 6.97 -5.20 5.01
N GLU A 690 6.98 -5.37 6.34
CA GLU A 690 7.83 -6.33 7.03
C GLU A 690 7.34 -7.76 6.78
N GLU A 691 8.22 -8.65 6.38
CA GLU A 691 7.95 -10.07 6.13
C GLU A 691 9.10 -10.95 6.64
N SER A 692 8.77 -12.15 7.09
CA SER A 692 9.76 -13.17 7.43
C SER A 692 10.20 -13.94 6.20
N THR A 693 11.14 -13.36 5.45
CA THR A 693 11.84 -14.04 4.35
C THR A 693 13.25 -14.43 4.77
N PHE A 694 13.86 -15.38 4.06
CA PHE A 694 15.22 -15.84 4.35
C PHE A 694 15.42 -16.22 5.84
N GLY A 695 14.42 -16.93 6.42
CA GLY A 695 14.47 -17.54 7.78
C GLY A 695 14.77 -16.57 8.91
N ARG A 696 14.58 -15.28 8.64
CA ARG A 696 14.68 -14.16 9.54
C ARG A 696 13.38 -13.39 9.46
N ASP A 697 13.09 -12.66 10.51
CA ASP A 697 11.99 -11.71 10.50
C ASP A 697 12.53 -10.37 10.00
N TYR A 698 11.64 -9.51 9.53
CA TYR A 698 11.94 -8.11 9.18
C TYR A 698 12.85 -7.93 7.96
N CYS A 699 12.55 -8.67 6.88
CA CYS A 699 12.87 -8.18 5.55
C CYS A 699 11.75 -7.27 5.07
N GLU A 700 12.09 -6.29 4.23
CA GLU A 700 11.15 -5.27 3.77
C GLU A 700 10.81 -5.54 2.31
N VAL A 701 9.57 -5.93 2.07
CA VAL A 701 9.09 -6.38 0.76
C VAL A 701 8.21 -5.31 0.16
N TYR A 702 8.49 -4.93 -1.08
CA TYR A 702 7.68 -4.01 -1.87
C TYR A 702 6.78 -4.77 -2.85
N ARG A 703 5.53 -4.34 -3.00
CA ARG A 703 4.62 -4.73 -4.08
C ARG A 703 4.00 -3.50 -4.71
N ASN A 704 3.75 -3.57 -6.01
CA ASN A 704 2.88 -2.62 -6.68
C ASN A 704 1.48 -3.25 -6.83
N LEU A 705 0.48 -2.69 -6.18
CA LEU A 705 -0.89 -3.20 -6.13
C LEU A 705 -1.83 -2.34 -6.97
N THR A 706 -2.99 -2.88 -7.34
CA THR A 706 -4.06 -2.13 -8.02
C THR A 706 -5.34 -2.13 -7.17
N ALA A 707 -6.25 -1.19 -7.45
CA ALA A 707 -7.57 -1.20 -6.82
C ALA A 707 -8.33 -2.49 -7.17
N GLU A 708 -8.16 -2.98 -8.39
CA GLU A 708 -8.75 -4.21 -8.92
C GLU A 708 -8.24 -5.42 -8.14
N GLU A 709 -6.94 -5.52 -7.88
CA GLU A 709 -6.39 -6.62 -7.08
C GLU A 709 -6.92 -6.59 -5.64
N ILE A 710 -6.92 -5.40 -5.01
CA ILE A 710 -7.38 -5.25 -3.62
C ILE A 710 -8.87 -5.60 -3.48
N THR A 711 -9.66 -5.25 -4.50
CA THR A 711 -11.13 -5.38 -4.47
C THR A 711 -11.64 -6.56 -5.28
N ALA A 712 -10.78 -7.50 -5.70
CA ALA A 712 -11.16 -8.63 -6.56
C ALA A 712 -11.95 -8.21 -7.83
N GLY A 713 -11.58 -7.07 -8.42
CA GLY A 713 -12.14 -6.52 -9.64
C GLY A 713 -13.40 -5.66 -9.47
N HIS A 714 -13.91 -5.47 -8.24
CA HIS A 714 -15.11 -4.66 -8.00
C HIS A 714 -14.89 -3.16 -8.30
N TYR A 715 -13.68 -2.66 -8.09
CA TYR A 715 -13.34 -1.26 -8.29
C TYR A 715 -12.05 -1.12 -9.10
N THR A 716 -12.02 -0.10 -9.95
CA THR A 716 -10.82 0.34 -10.70
C THR A 716 -10.53 1.79 -10.38
N TYR A 717 -9.24 2.15 -10.39
CA TYR A 717 -8.83 3.53 -10.16
C TYR A 717 -9.46 4.47 -11.19
N ALA A 718 -10.02 5.58 -10.70
CA ALA A 718 -10.61 6.62 -11.55
C ALA A 718 -10.39 7.97 -10.87
N PRO A 719 -9.51 8.85 -11.40
CA PRO A 719 -9.27 10.17 -10.84
C PRO A 719 -10.56 11.00 -10.72
N ASP A 720 -10.73 11.72 -9.61
CA ASP A 720 -11.77 12.74 -9.45
C ASP A 720 -11.19 14.13 -9.77
N GLU A 721 -10.80 14.35 -11.04
CA GLU A 721 -10.01 15.53 -11.45
C GLU A 721 -10.67 16.88 -11.12
N ASP A 722 -12.01 16.93 -11.11
CA ASP A 722 -12.82 18.13 -10.81
C ASP A 722 -13.48 18.08 -9.42
N TYR A 723 -13.11 17.11 -8.57
CA TYR A 723 -13.67 16.89 -7.23
C TYR A 723 -15.21 16.77 -7.20
N GLN A 724 -15.84 16.31 -8.29
CA GLN A 724 -17.30 16.21 -8.38
C GLN A 724 -17.83 15.13 -7.46
N THR A 725 -17.09 14.03 -7.32
CA THR A 725 -17.46 12.94 -6.42
C THR A 725 -17.31 13.39 -4.97
N ALA A 726 -16.18 14.03 -4.64
CA ALA A 726 -15.95 14.67 -3.34
C ALA A 726 -17.08 15.67 -2.97
N LEU A 727 -17.46 16.56 -3.88
CA LEU A 727 -18.52 17.54 -3.65
C LEU A 727 -19.90 16.88 -3.43
N ARG A 728 -20.22 15.84 -4.22
CA ARG A 728 -21.46 15.05 -4.04
C ARG A 728 -21.49 14.46 -2.63
N LEU A 729 -20.42 13.78 -2.22
CA LEU A 729 -20.31 13.17 -0.90
C LEU A 729 -20.37 14.21 0.24
N THR A 730 -19.78 15.39 0.03
CA THR A 730 -19.87 16.51 0.99
C THR A 730 -21.30 17.04 1.13
N SER A 731 -22.06 17.10 0.04
CA SER A 731 -23.46 17.52 0.07
C SER A 731 -24.34 16.51 0.82
N GLU A 732 -24.08 15.22 0.62
CA GLU A 732 -24.72 14.14 1.38
C GLU A 732 -24.34 14.19 2.87
N MET A 733 -23.08 14.53 3.19
CA MET A 733 -22.60 14.75 4.56
C MET A 733 -23.37 15.88 5.26
N VAL A 734 -23.54 17.03 4.60
CA VAL A 734 -24.30 18.17 5.12
C VAL A 734 -25.75 17.77 5.41
N ALA A 735 -26.41 17.10 4.46
CA ALA A 735 -27.78 16.63 4.62
C ALA A 735 -27.93 15.64 5.79
N GLY A 736 -27.04 14.66 5.89
CA GLY A 736 -27.09 13.64 6.95
C GLY A 736 -26.79 14.20 8.34
N ARG A 737 -25.82 15.11 8.47
CA ARG A 737 -25.53 15.80 9.74
C ARG A 737 -26.70 16.67 10.19
N LEU A 738 -27.34 17.41 9.28
CA LEU A 738 -28.54 18.19 9.59
C LEU A 738 -29.68 17.28 10.08
N ALA A 739 -30.00 16.21 9.35
CA ALA A 739 -31.06 15.28 9.72
C ALA A 739 -30.81 14.63 11.10
N ARG A 740 -29.55 14.25 11.39
CA ARG A 740 -29.17 13.76 12.72
C ARG A 740 -29.37 14.82 13.79
N ALA A 741 -28.92 16.06 13.55
CA ALA A 741 -29.03 17.12 14.52
C ALA A 741 -30.49 17.41 14.90
N GLU A 742 -31.38 17.49 13.91
CA GLU A 742 -32.81 17.70 14.12
C GLU A 742 -33.45 16.57 14.93
N LYS A 743 -33.03 15.34 14.70
CA LYS A 743 -33.49 14.16 15.43
C LYS A 743 -32.96 14.12 16.87
N SER A 744 -31.67 14.34 17.06
CA SER A 744 -30.96 14.13 18.33
C SER A 744 -31.03 15.33 19.28
N TYR A 745 -31.18 16.55 18.75
CA TYR A 745 -31.09 17.81 19.51
C TYR A 745 -32.33 18.71 19.33
N LYS A 746 -33.50 18.10 19.14
CA LYS A 746 -34.79 18.76 18.87
C LYS A 746 -35.17 19.92 19.81
N ASN A 747 -34.60 19.98 21.02
CA ASN A 747 -34.85 21.03 22.00
C ASN A 747 -33.95 22.27 21.83
N ARG A 748 -32.99 22.26 20.90
CA ARG A 748 -32.04 23.36 20.64
C ARG A 748 -32.50 24.22 19.45
N THR A 749 -33.74 24.72 19.50
CA THR A 749 -34.47 25.26 18.34
C THR A 749 -33.73 26.39 17.61
N GLU A 750 -33.16 27.36 18.33
CA GLU A 750 -32.42 28.49 17.73
C GLU A 750 -31.11 28.05 17.05
N LEU A 751 -30.39 27.12 17.66
CA LEU A 751 -29.16 26.55 17.08
C LEU A 751 -29.49 25.69 15.84
N LEU A 752 -30.61 24.95 15.87
CA LEU A 752 -31.09 24.18 14.72
C LEU A 752 -31.52 25.09 13.56
N GLU A 753 -32.11 26.26 13.83
CA GLU A 753 -32.43 27.25 12.78
C GLU A 753 -31.15 27.77 12.12
N THR A 754 -30.12 28.06 12.92
CA THR A 754 -28.81 28.47 12.41
C THR A 754 -28.16 27.38 11.56
N LEU A 755 -28.22 26.13 12.01
CA LEU A 755 -27.71 24.97 11.26
C LEU A 755 -28.44 24.76 9.93
N ARG A 756 -29.77 24.95 9.89
CA ARG A 756 -30.54 24.90 8.62
C ARG A 756 -30.09 25.98 7.65
N ALA A 757 -29.94 27.22 8.12
CA ALA A 757 -29.46 28.33 7.29
C ALA A 757 -28.05 28.07 6.75
N ALA A 758 -27.17 27.48 7.56
CA ALA A 758 -25.83 27.09 7.12
C ALA A 758 -25.86 25.99 6.04
N ALA A 759 -26.73 24.98 6.20
CA ALA A 759 -26.92 23.94 5.19
C ALA A 759 -27.49 24.49 3.87
N GLU A 760 -28.47 25.39 3.95
CA GLU A 760 -29.02 26.08 2.78
C GLU A 760 -27.96 26.92 2.07
N ALA A 761 -27.12 27.65 2.82
CA ALA A 761 -26.03 28.44 2.27
C ALA A 761 -24.99 27.57 1.55
N PHE A 762 -24.59 26.44 2.17
CA PHE A 762 -23.72 25.46 1.52
C PHE A 762 -24.33 24.92 0.23
N ASN A 763 -25.59 24.48 0.25
CA ASN A 763 -26.23 23.90 -0.93
C ASN A 763 -26.44 24.92 -2.07
N ALA A 764 -26.64 26.20 -1.74
CA ALA A 764 -26.79 27.26 -2.74
C ALA A 764 -25.46 27.62 -3.41
N SER A 765 -24.34 27.56 -2.68
CA SER A 765 -23.01 27.90 -3.17
C SER A 765 -21.93 27.12 -2.41
N PRO A 766 -21.70 25.84 -2.76
CA PRO A 766 -20.73 25.00 -2.06
C PRO A 766 -19.32 25.59 -2.12
N SER A 767 -18.70 25.76 -0.96
CA SER A 767 -17.36 26.31 -0.83
C SER A 767 -16.76 25.94 0.53
N ALA A 768 -15.43 25.99 0.65
CA ALA A 768 -14.77 25.68 1.92
C ALA A 768 -15.24 26.59 3.08
N PRO A 769 -15.43 27.91 2.90
CA PRO A 769 -16.00 28.76 3.96
C PRO A 769 -17.43 28.38 4.34
N ALA A 770 -18.28 28.05 3.36
CA ALA A 770 -19.65 27.60 3.65
C ALA A 770 -19.66 26.28 4.44
N TYR A 771 -18.75 25.36 4.12
CA TYR A 771 -18.64 24.09 4.84
C TYR A 771 -18.07 24.27 6.26
N GLN A 772 -17.08 25.14 6.43
CA GLN A 772 -16.57 25.54 7.76
C GLN A 772 -17.66 26.15 8.64
N TYR A 773 -18.47 27.05 8.07
CA TYR A 773 -19.61 27.64 8.78
C TYR A 773 -20.66 26.58 9.16
N PHE A 774 -20.97 25.64 8.25
CA PHE A 774 -21.84 24.51 8.54
C PHE A 774 -21.29 23.64 9.69
N ASN A 775 -20.00 23.31 9.67
CA ASN A 775 -19.34 22.53 10.73
C ASN A 775 -19.36 23.27 12.07
N ALA A 776 -19.13 24.59 12.08
CA ALA A 776 -19.22 25.40 13.28
C ALA A 776 -20.65 25.40 13.86
N ALA A 777 -21.67 25.60 13.01
CA ALA A 777 -23.07 25.54 13.41
C ALA A 777 -23.47 24.15 13.93
N TYR A 778 -22.97 23.08 13.29
CA TYR A 778 -23.24 21.71 13.72
C TYR A 778 -22.59 21.43 15.08
N ASN A 779 -21.36 21.91 15.30
CA ASN A 779 -20.68 21.79 16.59
C ASN A 779 -21.41 22.56 17.70
N ALA A 780 -21.85 23.79 17.43
CA ALA A 780 -22.66 24.59 18.34
C ALA A 780 -23.93 23.84 18.76
N VAL A 781 -24.61 23.22 17.79
CA VAL A 781 -25.75 22.33 18.07
C VAL A 781 -25.34 21.11 18.88
N LYS A 782 -24.17 20.49 18.68
CA LYS A 782 -23.69 19.32 19.48
C LYS A 782 -23.33 19.69 20.92
N THR A 783 -22.66 20.81 21.14
CA THR A 783 -22.16 21.23 22.46
C THR A 783 -23.14 22.08 23.26
N ASN A 784 -24.22 22.54 22.62
CA ASN A 784 -25.16 23.50 23.20
C ASN A 784 -24.48 24.84 23.54
N THR A 785 -23.54 25.25 22.71
CA THR A 785 -22.80 26.51 22.85
C THR A 785 -23.16 27.40 21.67
N PRO A 786 -23.64 28.64 21.88
CA PRO A 786 -23.87 29.58 20.78
C PRO A 786 -22.60 29.82 19.97
N LEU A 787 -22.74 30.08 18.67
CA LEU A 787 -21.64 30.62 17.87
C LEU A 787 -21.26 32.00 18.43
N GLU A 788 -19.97 32.22 18.67
CA GLU A 788 -19.49 33.56 19.03
C GLU A 788 -19.63 34.50 17.83
N ASP A 789 -20.03 35.75 18.07
CA ASP A 789 -20.34 36.76 17.03
C ASP A 789 -19.15 37.03 16.09
N SER A 790 -17.92 36.76 16.56
CA SER A 790 -16.67 36.82 15.79
C SER A 790 -16.54 35.76 14.70
N SER A 791 -17.24 34.61 14.83
CA SER A 791 -17.28 33.56 13.79
C SER A 791 -18.17 33.91 12.59
N ILE A 792 -18.94 35.00 12.72
CA ILE A 792 -19.87 35.51 11.71
C ILE A 792 -19.27 36.74 11.00
N SER A 793 -18.34 37.46 11.65
CA SER A 793 -17.80 38.74 11.17
C SER A 793 -16.59 38.57 10.26
N SER A 794 -16.78 38.03 9.04
CA SER A 794 -16.06 38.37 7.80
C SER A 794 -16.10 37.20 6.80
N ILE A 795 -17.26 36.94 6.19
CA ILE A 795 -17.25 36.43 4.82
C ILE A 795 -17.18 37.67 3.90
N GLU A 796 -16.07 38.41 3.95
CA GLU A 796 -15.72 39.30 2.85
C GLU A 796 -15.01 38.45 1.80
N ALA A 797 -15.48 38.49 0.55
CA ALA A 797 -14.70 37.95 -0.56
C ALA A 797 -13.31 38.61 -0.54
N PRO A 798 -12.22 37.85 -0.59
CA PRO A 798 -10.88 38.40 -0.45
C PRO A 798 -10.64 39.51 -1.48
N SER A 799 -10.05 40.62 -1.03
CA SER A 799 -9.82 41.83 -1.83
C SER A 799 -8.69 41.70 -2.88
N GLU A 800 -7.93 40.61 -2.80
CA GLU A 800 -6.99 40.14 -3.81
C GLU A 800 -7.13 38.61 -3.98
N PRO A 801 -6.80 38.02 -5.14
CA PRO A 801 -6.98 36.59 -5.37
C PRO A 801 -5.92 35.79 -4.59
N THR A 802 -6.13 35.62 -3.29
CA THR A 802 -5.54 34.52 -2.53
C THR A 802 -6.11 33.24 -3.12
N ARG A 803 -5.26 32.52 -3.87
CA ARG A 803 -5.60 31.23 -4.51
C ARG A 803 -5.95 30.19 -3.44
N TYR A 804 -7.20 30.17 -3.04
CA TYR A 804 -7.86 28.98 -2.54
C TYR A 804 -8.67 28.44 -3.71
N VAL A 805 -8.14 27.38 -4.34
CA VAL A 805 -8.86 26.65 -5.37
C VAL A 805 -10.14 26.16 -4.71
N ASP A 806 -11.26 26.65 -5.23
CA ASP A 806 -12.63 26.22 -4.98
C ASP A 806 -12.67 24.70 -4.75
N LEU A 807 -13.66 24.16 -4.03
CA LEU A 807 -13.91 22.71 -3.95
C LEU A 807 -14.19 22.04 -5.32
N LEU A 808 -13.86 22.71 -6.43
CA LEU A 808 -14.29 22.54 -7.82
C LEU A 808 -13.18 22.79 -8.86
N GLY A 809 -11.89 22.83 -8.48
CA GLY A 809 -10.78 22.53 -9.40
C GLY A 809 -10.54 23.41 -10.65
N ARG A 810 -11.17 24.57 -10.85
CA ARG A 810 -10.98 25.38 -12.08
C ARG A 810 -10.06 26.61 -11.91
N PRO A 811 -9.17 26.89 -12.88
CA PRO A 811 -8.60 28.21 -13.09
C PRO A 811 -9.42 28.98 -14.14
N VAL A 812 -10.14 30.06 -13.78
CA VAL A 812 -10.76 30.94 -14.80
C VAL A 812 -10.70 32.43 -14.42
N ALA A 813 -10.48 33.25 -15.46
CA ALA A 813 -10.37 34.69 -15.47
C ALA A 813 -11.46 35.46 -14.69
N SER A 814 -11.03 36.60 -14.15
CA SER A 814 -11.72 37.51 -13.23
C SER A 814 -13.20 37.81 -13.55
N PRO A 815 -14.15 37.48 -12.65
CA PRO A 815 -15.45 38.13 -12.58
C PRO A 815 -15.46 39.28 -11.55
N ARG A 816 -16.37 40.25 -11.75
CA ARG A 816 -16.50 41.47 -10.94
C ARG A 816 -17.01 41.18 -9.52
N PRO A 817 -16.64 41.99 -8.50
CA PRO A 817 -17.02 41.75 -7.11
C PRO A 817 -18.51 41.98 -6.85
N GLY A 818 -19.14 41.04 -6.16
CA GLY A 818 -20.44 41.18 -5.47
C GLY A 818 -20.26 40.80 -3.99
N SER A 819 -21.02 41.43 -3.09
CA SER A 819 -20.89 41.29 -1.63
C SER A 819 -22.13 40.63 -1.02
N LEU A 820 -21.96 39.66 -0.13
CA LEU A 820 -23.02 39.09 0.70
C LEU A 820 -23.08 39.86 2.04
N LEU A 821 -24.23 40.45 2.38
CA LEU A 821 -24.44 41.11 3.69
C LEU A 821 -25.54 40.39 4.46
N ILE A 822 -25.21 39.89 5.65
CA ILE A 822 -26.19 39.33 6.58
C ILE A 822 -26.68 40.47 7.48
N ASN A 823 -27.97 40.81 7.35
CA ASN A 823 -28.57 41.87 8.15
C ASN A 823 -28.80 41.41 9.60
N GLN A 824 -27.96 41.90 10.52
CA GLN A 824 -27.96 41.53 11.94
C GLN A 824 -29.29 41.76 12.67
N THR A 825 -30.19 42.59 12.15
CA THR A 825 -31.48 42.88 12.79
C THR A 825 -32.61 41.97 12.33
N THR A 826 -32.49 41.32 11.16
CA THR A 826 -33.60 40.56 10.55
C THR A 826 -33.27 39.10 10.22
N ARG A 827 -32.00 38.68 10.33
CA ARG A 827 -31.52 37.32 10.01
C ARG A 827 -31.93 36.82 8.62
N ARG A 828 -32.10 37.72 7.65
CA ARG A 828 -32.31 37.38 6.22
C ARG A 828 -31.03 37.59 5.43
N VAL A 829 -30.81 36.71 4.44
CA VAL A 829 -29.75 36.82 3.44
C VAL A 829 -30.32 37.52 2.21
N GLU A 830 -29.72 38.64 1.80
CA GLU A 830 -30.04 39.31 0.52
C GLU A 830 -28.80 39.28 -0.39
N LEU A 831 -29.01 38.90 -1.66
CA LEU A 831 -28.01 38.92 -2.73
C LEU A 831 -28.04 40.30 -3.44
N ARG A 832 -26.88 40.92 -3.66
CA ARG A 832 -26.71 42.09 -4.53
C ARG A 832 -25.67 41.87 -5.62
#